data_AF-A0A967Z118-F1
#
_entry.id   AF-A0A967Z118-F1
#
_cell.length_a   1.000
_cell.length_b   1.000
_cell.length_c   1.000
_cell.angle_alpha   90.00
_cell.angle_beta   90.00
_cell.angle_gamma   90.00
#
_symmetry.space_group_name_H-M   'P 1'
#
loop_
_entity.id
_entity.type
_entity.pdbx_description
1 polymer ?
#
loop_
_entity_poly.entity_id
_entity_poly.type
_entity_poly.pdbx_seq_one_letter_code
_entity_poly.pdbx_strand_id
1 'polypeptide(L)'
;MNRRRICSLFSLGIFLFGLSSCTQQNDRKIRLANTESDRNGSVQAAATVLDVTPEQQHTIAILPFENATENESLDWLSRGLADMLATKLSQSHYINVVAMTRLYASLNQIDNDTEDISDLSTALKAARQADVKTLITGSFYQEESAIKIYAVLRDVSSENVLRKEYVQGPNLERIFIMVDDLSDRLRSNLRHDLEAPPETKSLAAMTQSVEAFRCYSKALESMDKFAYAEAETCLTKAIEIDSTFAKAYLLLGKVKLRMGDSEAAQTAINQADRFAEKLSEPDRIWLSFYKCELTGDINGILESMKQLLQYEPNDPETRMQLAELHLLLKDYDRALSEYEMILDIDPKQKLAYNQVAYIHAYRGDFKTALKYLDKYANIAPDEPNPHDSKGEVLMMAGRMQEAAEQFKMALAKRPSFHSSIMNLCNVYSELDELDRALEYFDQRISQASNQHEKASAFVKRAALFWRFGRISKAEKDLQRAREMDPTSVYPVFIGGEMYESIGDTAAAQQLYKSYAHRSKELTQKEDLNPHLIEGILRFCMNADLPPEEAISILENLNRSETRELLKLQYGMLLSILHLRNGDYEEALQYCEEKRGELFGLLVQFPNHGWSNTWKYIVEAVQLEPKQEEPDLTFVTNLFQAAKKAGRKDLQVIARFINAQYFSRYGESQELLSVYRELGAPLEEHWRVVGPFENRSGFHRRFPPEESIDLTATYESAGRKVRWQKMNDGTYDGYVNLRTALQPSSWAVGYGLVYIHSPEKRKVQLRLATDESCKLWLNDKLVWQVYRQKDVPLDHDIVSVFLHPGNNKLLIKVTNSVRDWGFYLRVTDDNGDGFQDIRFRAAELGDPIALHESASE
;
A
#
# COMPACT_ATOMS: atom_id res chain seq x y z
N MET A 1 6.51 6.50 -37.54
CA MET A 1 6.00 5.11 -37.65
C MET A 1 6.33 4.36 -36.36
N ASN A 2 5.28 3.94 -35.65
CA ASN A 2 5.20 2.94 -34.57
C ASN A 2 6.16 3.00 -33.37
N ARG A 3 5.78 3.80 -32.36
CA ARG A 3 5.91 3.46 -30.92
C ARG A 3 4.63 3.89 -30.19
N ARG A 4 3.64 3.01 -30.14
CA ARG A 4 2.46 3.09 -29.25
C ARG A 4 2.37 1.75 -28.51
N ARG A 5 1.93 1.81 -27.25
CA ARG A 5 1.66 0.72 -26.27
C ARG A 5 2.80 0.41 -25.31
N ILE A 6 2.73 0.99 -24.11
CA ILE A 6 2.57 0.34 -22.78
C ILE A 6 2.50 1.51 -21.77
N CYS A 7 1.29 2.00 -21.49
CA CYS A 7 1.01 2.89 -20.36
C CYS A 7 -0.20 2.29 -19.63
N SER A 8 0.08 1.53 -18.58
CA SER A 8 -0.89 1.12 -17.56
C SER A 8 -0.11 0.42 -16.44
N LEU A 9 -0.25 0.91 -15.19
CA LEU A 9 0.25 0.36 -13.90
C LEU A 9 1.46 1.02 -13.21
N PHE A 10 1.78 2.29 -13.49
CA PHE A 10 2.69 3.06 -12.62
C PHE A 10 2.10 4.44 -12.30
N SER A 11 1.17 4.49 -11.36
CA SER A 11 0.76 5.73 -10.69
C SER A 11 -0.02 5.43 -9.41
N LEU A 12 0.63 4.74 -8.47
CA LEU A 12 0.34 4.84 -7.02
C LEU A 12 1.52 4.21 -6.27
N GLY A 13 2.64 4.92 -6.35
CA GLY A 13 3.84 4.63 -5.62
C GLY A 13 4.62 5.93 -5.58
N ILE A 14 4.46 6.65 -4.46
CA ILE A 14 5.38 7.62 -3.84
C ILE A 14 4.66 8.90 -3.33
N PHE A 15 4.90 9.16 -2.02
CA PHE A 15 4.60 10.30 -1.12
C PHE A 15 3.26 10.36 -0.33
N LEU A 16 3.41 10.77 0.93
CA LEU A 16 2.67 10.52 2.19
C LEU A 16 2.61 11.85 2.99
N PHE A 17 1.65 12.08 3.91
CA PHE A 17 1.75 12.89 5.16
C PHE A 17 0.43 12.97 6.03
N GLY A 18 0.42 12.66 7.32
CA GLY A 18 -0.43 13.32 8.37
C GLY A 18 -1.97 13.62 8.29
N LEU A 19 -2.81 12.69 8.75
CA LEU A 19 -3.60 12.62 10.03
C LEU A 19 -4.53 13.75 10.61
N SER A 20 -5.83 13.39 10.78
CA SER A 20 -6.72 13.35 12.02
C SER A 20 -7.21 14.67 12.68
N SER A 21 -8.43 14.84 13.22
CA SER A 21 -9.25 13.99 14.13
C SER A 21 -10.68 14.56 14.35
N CYS A 22 -11.70 13.72 14.59
CA CYS A 22 -12.55 13.81 15.81
C CYS A 22 -13.43 12.55 16.02
N THR A 23 -13.71 12.27 17.28
CA THR A 23 -14.17 11.01 17.89
C THR A 23 -15.70 10.88 17.99
N GLN A 24 -16.27 9.68 17.83
CA GLN A 24 -17.13 9.04 18.86
C GLN A 24 -17.56 7.59 18.56
N GLN A 25 -17.73 6.85 19.66
CA GLN A 25 -18.10 5.45 19.89
C GLN A 25 -19.26 4.87 19.07
N ASN A 26 -19.19 3.57 18.71
CA ASN A 26 -19.98 2.54 19.42
C ASN A 26 -19.72 1.09 18.97
N ASP A 27 -19.76 0.21 19.96
CA ASP A 27 -19.93 -1.23 19.88
C ASP A 27 -21.16 -1.64 19.05
N ARG A 28 -21.04 -2.68 18.21
CA ARG A 28 -21.70 -3.99 18.40
C ARG A 28 -21.50 -4.96 17.23
N LYS A 29 -21.29 -6.22 17.63
CA LYS A 29 -21.23 -7.46 16.84
C LYS A 29 -22.49 -7.68 15.99
N ILE A 30 -22.34 -8.17 14.76
CA ILE A 30 -23.43 -8.79 14.00
C ILE A 30 -23.09 -10.26 13.71
N ARG A 31 -24.02 -11.15 14.09
CA ARG A 31 -24.13 -12.53 13.63
C ARG A 31 -25.03 -12.56 12.39
N LEU A 32 -24.61 -13.33 11.39
CA LEU A 32 -25.42 -13.71 10.22
C LEU A 32 -26.58 -14.64 10.62
N ALA A 33 -27.82 -14.30 10.25
CA ALA A 33 -28.82 -15.16 9.56
C ALA A 33 -30.27 -14.62 9.65
N ASN A 34 -30.87 -14.37 8.48
CA ASN A 34 -32.27 -14.52 8.00
C ASN A 34 -33.53 -14.13 8.81
N THR A 35 -34.43 -13.46 8.07
CA THR A 35 -35.92 -13.42 8.06
C THR A 35 -36.73 -12.59 9.08
N GLU A 36 -37.54 -11.69 8.48
CA GLU A 36 -38.88 -11.17 8.84
C GLU A 36 -39.12 -10.22 10.03
N SER A 37 -39.58 -9.02 9.64
CA SER A 37 -40.57 -8.09 10.24
C SER A 37 -40.50 -7.59 11.69
N ASP A 38 -40.60 -6.25 11.75
CA ASP A 38 -41.30 -5.40 12.71
C ASP A 38 -40.60 -4.82 13.97
N ARG A 39 -40.37 -3.50 13.85
CA ARG A 39 -40.77 -2.38 14.73
C ARG A 39 -40.01 -2.04 16.02
N ASN A 40 -39.51 -0.80 15.95
CA ASN A 40 -39.47 0.27 16.96
C ASN A 40 -38.26 0.37 17.91
N GLY A 41 -37.38 1.32 17.55
CA GLY A 41 -37.34 2.57 18.32
C GLY A 41 -36.08 2.85 19.13
N SER A 42 -34.94 3.14 18.47
CA SER A 42 -33.87 4.00 19.04
C SER A 42 -32.73 4.36 18.06
N VAL A 43 -32.99 4.58 16.76
CA VAL A 43 -31.95 4.95 15.75
C VAL A 43 -32.13 6.38 15.20
N GLN A 44 -33.09 7.15 15.72
CA GLN A 44 -33.64 8.30 15.00
C GLN A 44 -32.97 9.66 15.26
N ALA A 45 -31.65 9.72 15.51
CA ALA A 45 -30.99 11.02 15.74
C ALA A 45 -29.60 11.21 15.08
N ALA A 46 -29.19 10.34 14.15
CA ALA A 46 -27.96 10.52 13.36
C ALA A 46 -28.11 10.11 11.89
N ALA A 47 -29.34 10.07 11.37
CA ALA A 47 -29.63 9.79 9.97
C ALA A 47 -30.68 10.80 9.49
N THR A 48 -30.20 11.92 8.98
CA THR A 48 -30.96 12.78 8.06
C THR A 48 -29.92 13.39 7.13
N VAL A 49 -30.26 13.39 5.83
CA VAL A 49 -29.47 13.81 4.65
C VAL A 49 -28.66 12.63 4.04
N LEU A 50 -29.07 11.87 3.00
CA LEU A 50 -30.17 11.89 2.01
C LEU A 50 -30.66 10.43 1.72
N ASP A 51 -31.97 10.24 1.55
CA ASP A 51 -32.69 8.95 1.40
C ASP A 51 -32.81 8.45 -0.07
N VAL A 52 -31.72 8.34 -0.84
CA VAL A 52 -31.80 7.84 -2.23
C VAL A 52 -30.88 6.64 -2.48
N THR A 53 -31.49 5.47 -2.63
CA THR A 53 -30.84 4.21 -3.04
C THR A 53 -30.58 4.17 -4.56
N PRO A 54 -29.60 3.39 -5.05
CA PRO A 54 -29.35 3.20 -6.49
C PRO A 54 -30.60 2.88 -7.31
N GLU A 55 -31.52 2.09 -6.77
CA GLU A 55 -32.77 1.71 -7.43
C GLU A 55 -33.74 2.89 -7.60
N GLN A 56 -33.63 3.90 -6.71
CA GLN A 56 -34.43 5.12 -6.74
C GLN A 56 -33.88 6.18 -7.71
N GLN A 57 -32.62 6.05 -8.15
CA GLN A 57 -32.04 6.97 -9.14
C GLN A 57 -32.52 6.66 -10.57
N HIS A 58 -32.72 7.71 -11.36
CA HIS A 58 -32.99 7.62 -12.78
C HIS A 58 -31.67 7.74 -13.56
N THR A 59 -31.24 6.65 -14.18
CA THR A 59 -29.98 6.59 -14.94
C THR A 59 -30.15 7.22 -16.32
N ILE A 60 -29.30 8.19 -16.63
CA ILE A 60 -29.28 8.87 -17.92
C ILE A 60 -27.91 8.79 -18.58
N ALA A 61 -27.86 8.86 -19.90
CA ALA A 61 -26.62 9.11 -20.63
C ALA A 61 -26.85 10.19 -21.69
N ILE A 62 -25.82 10.98 -21.97
CA ILE A 62 -25.88 12.14 -22.87
C ILE A 62 -24.83 11.95 -23.96
N LEU A 63 -25.27 11.82 -25.21
CA LEU A 63 -24.36 11.73 -26.34
C LEU A 63 -23.86 13.12 -26.77
N PRO A 64 -22.71 13.19 -27.46
CA PRO A 64 -22.30 14.40 -28.16
C PRO A 64 -23.41 14.87 -29.11
N PHE A 65 -23.65 16.19 -29.12
CA PHE A 65 -24.68 16.80 -29.95
C PHE A 65 -24.21 16.93 -31.39
N GLU A 66 -25.08 16.68 -32.36
CA GLU A 66 -24.76 16.84 -33.77
C GLU A 66 -24.58 18.33 -34.12
N ASN A 67 -23.44 18.69 -34.73
CA ASN A 67 -23.20 20.02 -35.26
C ASN A 67 -23.88 20.16 -36.64
N ALA A 68 -25.01 20.86 -36.69
CA ALA A 68 -25.75 21.10 -37.93
C ALA A 68 -25.63 22.56 -38.42
N THR A 69 -24.51 23.22 -38.09
CA THR A 69 -24.25 24.64 -38.43
C THR A 69 -23.41 24.85 -39.69
N GLU A 70 -22.90 23.77 -40.30
CA GLU A 70 -21.86 23.77 -41.35
C GLU A 70 -20.55 24.49 -40.96
N ASN A 71 -20.41 24.92 -39.70
CA ASN A 71 -19.27 25.66 -39.19
C ASN A 71 -18.42 24.78 -38.27
N GLU A 72 -17.29 24.30 -38.80
CA GLU A 72 -16.32 23.45 -38.07
C GLU A 72 -15.75 24.13 -36.82
N SER A 73 -15.71 25.47 -36.77
CA SER A 73 -15.23 26.19 -35.58
C SER A 73 -16.11 25.97 -34.35
N LEU A 74 -17.34 25.47 -34.55
CA LEU A 74 -18.30 25.12 -33.49
C LEU A 74 -18.31 23.62 -33.15
N ASP A 75 -17.48 22.78 -33.77
CA ASP A 75 -17.47 21.33 -33.51
C ASP A 75 -17.26 20.97 -32.04
N TRP A 76 -16.49 21.80 -31.32
CA TRP A 76 -16.27 21.62 -29.88
C TRP A 76 -17.57 21.63 -29.06
N LEU A 77 -18.63 22.31 -29.53
CA LEU A 77 -19.93 22.34 -28.85
C LEU A 77 -20.63 20.99 -28.86
N SER A 78 -20.30 20.10 -29.80
CA SER A 78 -20.83 18.74 -29.84
C SER A 78 -20.65 18.04 -28.49
N ARG A 79 -19.39 17.95 -28.04
CA ARG A 79 -19.05 17.42 -26.72
C ARG A 79 -19.32 18.44 -25.61
N GLY A 80 -19.02 19.72 -25.84
CA GLY A 80 -19.18 20.76 -24.84
C GLY A 80 -20.60 20.88 -24.28
N LEU A 81 -21.62 20.74 -25.13
CA LEU A 81 -23.03 20.70 -24.72
C LEU A 81 -23.36 19.48 -23.86
N ALA A 82 -22.85 18.30 -24.24
CA ALA A 82 -23.02 17.09 -23.45
C ALA A 82 -22.36 17.22 -22.07
N ASP A 83 -21.11 17.72 -22.01
CA ASP A 83 -20.37 17.93 -20.76
C ASP A 83 -21.06 18.96 -19.84
N MET A 84 -21.55 20.07 -20.42
CA MET A 84 -22.29 21.10 -19.68
C MET A 84 -23.61 20.55 -19.12
N LEU A 85 -24.37 19.81 -19.93
CA LEU A 85 -25.61 19.18 -19.49
C LEU A 85 -25.35 18.10 -18.44
N ALA A 86 -24.33 17.27 -18.61
CA ALA A 86 -23.93 16.27 -17.64
C ALA A 86 -23.59 16.92 -16.29
N THR A 87 -22.78 17.98 -16.32
CA THR A 87 -22.40 18.77 -15.14
C THR A 87 -23.60 19.37 -14.42
N LYS A 88 -24.64 19.79 -15.15
CA LYS A 88 -25.89 20.28 -14.53
C LYS A 88 -26.69 19.10 -13.98
N LEU A 89 -26.99 18.11 -14.80
CA LEU A 89 -27.90 17.02 -14.43
C LEU A 89 -27.35 16.17 -13.26
N SER A 90 -26.04 16.00 -13.14
CA SER A 90 -25.41 15.28 -12.03
C SER A 90 -25.53 15.96 -10.65
N GLN A 91 -25.88 17.25 -10.60
CA GLN A 91 -26.12 17.94 -9.32
C GLN A 91 -27.42 17.50 -8.63
N SER A 92 -28.24 16.65 -9.27
CA SER A 92 -29.43 16.06 -8.66
C SER A 92 -29.12 14.71 -8.05
N HIS A 93 -29.44 14.53 -6.77
CA HIS A 93 -29.30 13.25 -6.04
C HIS A 93 -30.11 12.09 -6.64
N TYR A 94 -31.02 12.39 -7.55
CA TYR A 94 -31.95 11.43 -8.15
C TYR A 94 -31.65 11.12 -9.61
N ILE A 95 -30.69 11.83 -10.21
CA ILE A 95 -30.24 11.58 -11.57
C ILE A 95 -28.83 11.01 -11.49
N ASN A 96 -28.64 9.83 -12.05
CA ASN A 96 -27.31 9.25 -12.20
C ASN A 96 -26.87 9.42 -13.66
N VAL A 97 -25.91 10.30 -13.93
CA VAL A 97 -25.37 10.52 -15.27
C VAL A 97 -24.27 9.51 -15.55
N VAL A 98 -24.54 8.56 -16.44
CA VAL A 98 -23.59 7.55 -16.87
C VAL A 98 -22.58 8.18 -17.83
N ALA A 99 -21.30 8.13 -17.46
CA ALA A 99 -20.20 8.66 -18.25
C ALA A 99 -20.07 7.98 -19.63
N MET A 100 -19.67 8.75 -20.64
CA MET A 100 -19.47 8.25 -22.01
C MET A 100 -18.44 7.12 -22.09
N THR A 101 -17.37 7.18 -21.28
CA THR A 101 -16.35 6.12 -21.21
C THR A 101 -16.95 4.77 -20.81
N ARG A 102 -17.95 4.75 -19.92
CA ARG A 102 -18.68 3.54 -19.54
C ARG A 102 -19.57 3.02 -20.67
N LEU A 103 -20.17 3.91 -21.46
CA LEU A 103 -20.90 3.52 -22.66
C LEU A 103 -19.97 2.89 -23.71
N TYR A 104 -18.82 3.51 -23.99
CA TYR A 104 -17.81 2.94 -24.89
C TYR A 104 -17.26 1.61 -24.38
N ALA A 105 -16.97 1.50 -23.09
CA ALA A 105 -16.53 0.26 -22.48
C ALA A 105 -17.59 -0.84 -22.63
N SER A 106 -18.87 -0.50 -22.48
CA SER A 106 -19.98 -1.45 -22.66
C SER A 106 -20.13 -1.90 -24.11
N LEU A 107 -19.89 -1.00 -25.08
CA LEU A 107 -19.95 -1.31 -26.51
C LEU A 107 -18.82 -2.25 -26.94
N ASN A 108 -17.58 -1.96 -26.51
CA ASN A 108 -16.40 -2.77 -26.80
C ASN A 108 -16.50 -4.21 -26.25
N GLN A 109 -17.43 -4.47 -25.32
CA GLN A 109 -17.70 -5.82 -24.82
C GLN A 109 -18.63 -6.65 -25.72
N ILE A 110 -19.36 -6.02 -26.65
CA ILE A 110 -20.35 -6.67 -27.54
C ILE A 110 -19.73 -6.92 -28.91
N ASP A 111 -18.99 -5.93 -29.43
CA ASP A 111 -18.49 -5.95 -30.80
C ASP A 111 -17.12 -5.27 -30.85
N ASN A 112 -16.08 -6.00 -31.26
CA ASN A 112 -14.69 -5.54 -31.26
C ASN A 112 -14.40 -4.54 -32.40
N ASP A 113 -15.33 -4.35 -33.35
CA ASP A 113 -15.11 -3.60 -34.59
C ASP A 113 -15.99 -2.33 -34.73
N THR A 114 -16.84 -1.99 -33.76
CA THR A 114 -17.71 -0.79 -33.85
C THR A 114 -17.18 0.35 -32.99
N GLU A 115 -16.60 1.38 -33.63
CA GLU A 115 -16.03 2.55 -32.94
C GLU A 115 -17.03 3.71 -32.78
N ASP A 116 -18.15 3.74 -33.50
CA ASP A 116 -18.95 4.95 -33.62
C ASP A 116 -20.27 4.91 -32.84
N ILE A 117 -20.23 5.47 -31.62
CA ILE A 117 -21.40 5.64 -30.76
C ILE A 117 -22.32 6.79 -31.21
N SER A 118 -21.94 7.54 -32.26
CA SER A 118 -22.81 8.59 -32.81
C SER A 118 -24.03 8.01 -33.53
N ASP A 119 -23.97 6.75 -33.98
CA ASP A 119 -25.15 6.04 -34.47
C ASP A 119 -26.11 5.69 -33.33
N LEU A 120 -27.37 6.10 -33.48
CA LEU A 120 -28.40 5.92 -32.44
C LEU A 120 -28.61 4.44 -32.08
N SER A 121 -28.53 3.52 -33.05
CA SER A 121 -28.74 2.09 -32.78
C SER A 121 -27.61 1.51 -31.94
N THR A 122 -26.38 1.92 -32.22
CA THR A 122 -25.17 1.58 -31.47
C THR A 122 -25.22 2.17 -30.06
N ALA A 123 -25.59 3.44 -29.93
CA ALA A 123 -25.74 4.10 -28.64
C ALA A 123 -26.82 3.46 -27.76
N LEU A 124 -27.98 3.10 -28.32
CA LEU A 124 -29.05 2.43 -27.58
C LEU A 124 -28.62 1.04 -27.08
N LYS A 125 -27.83 0.30 -27.86
CA LYS A 125 -27.24 -0.98 -27.42
C LYS A 125 -26.28 -0.77 -26.24
N ALA A 126 -25.34 0.17 -26.37
CA ALA A 126 -24.41 0.52 -25.29
C ALA A 126 -25.15 0.96 -24.02
N ALA A 127 -26.18 1.79 -24.17
CA ALA A 127 -27.00 2.30 -23.08
C ALA A 127 -27.74 1.17 -22.33
N ARG A 128 -28.32 0.19 -23.04
CA ARG A 128 -28.95 -0.98 -22.41
C ARG A 128 -27.96 -1.78 -21.58
N GLN A 129 -26.76 -2.00 -22.12
CA GLN A 129 -25.74 -2.79 -21.44
C GLN A 129 -25.16 -2.06 -20.22
N ALA A 130 -25.16 -0.73 -20.25
CA ALA A 130 -24.76 0.11 -19.13
C ALA A 130 -25.92 0.42 -18.14
N ASP A 131 -27.07 -0.25 -18.27
CA ASP A 131 -28.28 -0.05 -17.45
C ASP A 131 -28.78 1.41 -17.40
N VAL A 132 -28.68 2.09 -18.54
CA VAL A 132 -29.20 3.45 -18.71
C VAL A 132 -30.70 3.39 -19.03
N LYS A 133 -31.53 4.09 -18.25
CA LYS A 133 -32.98 4.18 -18.46
C LYS A 133 -33.34 5.17 -19.57
N THR A 134 -32.64 6.31 -19.64
CA THR A 134 -32.92 7.37 -20.63
C THR A 134 -31.68 7.84 -21.35
N LEU A 135 -31.75 7.85 -22.69
CA LEU A 135 -30.70 8.37 -23.55
C LEU A 135 -31.08 9.77 -24.04
N ILE A 136 -30.18 10.73 -23.88
CA ILE A 136 -30.31 12.10 -24.37
C ILE A 136 -29.42 12.25 -25.61
N THR A 137 -30.05 12.56 -26.73
CA THR A 137 -29.40 12.89 -28.01
C THR A 137 -29.80 14.29 -28.42
N GLY A 138 -29.00 14.99 -29.22
CA GLY A 138 -29.36 16.33 -29.63
C GLY A 138 -28.60 16.84 -30.83
N SER A 139 -28.99 18.03 -31.29
CA SER A 139 -28.32 18.75 -32.36
C SER A 139 -28.39 20.25 -32.08
N PHE A 140 -27.48 21.01 -32.68
CA PHE A 140 -27.52 22.48 -32.60
C PHE A 140 -27.34 23.11 -33.97
N TYR A 141 -28.00 24.25 -34.15
CA TYR A 141 -28.06 25.02 -35.39
C TYR A 141 -27.71 26.48 -35.12
N GLN A 142 -27.17 27.14 -36.13
CA GLN A 142 -26.88 28.57 -36.12
C GLN A 142 -27.64 29.23 -37.27
N GLU A 143 -28.42 30.25 -36.93
CA GLU A 143 -29.15 31.08 -37.90
C GLU A 143 -28.71 32.53 -37.67
N GLU A 144 -27.95 33.08 -38.62
CA GLU A 144 -27.19 34.32 -38.45
C GLU A 144 -26.26 34.26 -37.21
N SER A 145 -26.57 35.03 -36.16
CA SER A 145 -25.89 34.96 -34.87
C SER A 145 -26.61 34.08 -33.86
N ALA A 146 -27.90 33.76 -34.05
CA ALA A 146 -28.69 33.03 -33.08
C ALA A 146 -28.34 31.53 -33.05
N ILE A 147 -28.23 30.97 -31.85
CA ILE A 147 -27.98 29.53 -31.65
C ILE A 147 -29.27 28.88 -31.16
N LYS A 148 -29.62 27.72 -31.73
CA LYS A 148 -30.74 26.87 -31.32
C LYS A 148 -30.18 25.50 -30.94
N ILE A 149 -30.54 25.00 -29.76
CA ILE A 149 -30.13 23.67 -29.27
C ILE A 149 -31.39 22.82 -29.12
N TYR A 150 -31.36 21.62 -29.68
CA TYR A 150 -32.42 20.62 -29.59
C TYR A 150 -31.92 19.41 -28.81
N ALA A 151 -32.71 18.94 -27.85
CA ALA A 151 -32.46 17.70 -27.11
C ALA A 151 -33.67 16.78 -27.22
N VAL A 152 -33.42 15.49 -27.36
CA VAL A 152 -34.42 14.42 -27.47
C VAL A 152 -34.12 13.41 -26.38
N LEU A 153 -35.11 13.18 -25.51
CA LEU A 153 -35.05 12.14 -24.47
C LEU A 153 -35.73 10.89 -25.01
N ARG A 154 -35.02 9.76 -24.95
CA ARG A 154 -35.53 8.46 -25.37
C ARG A 154 -35.48 7.47 -24.22
N ASP A 155 -36.55 6.71 -24.08
CA ASP A 155 -36.55 5.53 -23.23
C ASP A 155 -35.71 4.44 -23.88
N VAL A 156 -34.70 3.93 -23.18
CA VAL A 156 -33.73 2.98 -23.76
C VAL A 156 -34.34 1.60 -23.97
N SER A 157 -35.34 1.23 -23.16
CA SER A 157 -36.00 -0.09 -23.20
C SER A 157 -36.99 -0.22 -24.35
N SER A 158 -37.77 0.83 -24.58
CA SER A 158 -38.83 0.87 -25.60
C SER A 158 -38.43 1.63 -26.87
N GLU A 159 -37.28 2.31 -26.85
CA GLU A 159 -36.76 3.19 -27.91
C GLU A 159 -37.65 4.42 -28.23
N ASN A 160 -38.75 4.56 -27.50
CA ASN A 160 -39.72 5.63 -27.70
C ASN A 160 -39.13 6.98 -27.33
N VAL A 161 -39.46 7.99 -28.15
CA VAL A 161 -39.21 9.38 -27.78
C VAL A 161 -40.13 9.73 -26.63
N LEU A 162 -39.54 9.96 -25.45
CA LEU A 162 -40.25 10.47 -24.29
C LEU A 162 -40.63 11.93 -24.53
N ARG A 163 -39.66 12.72 -25.03
CA ARG A 163 -39.86 14.16 -25.24
C ARG A 163 -38.81 14.78 -26.16
N LYS A 164 -39.13 15.97 -26.66
CA LYS A 164 -38.22 16.86 -27.39
C LYS A 164 -38.25 18.23 -26.72
N GLU A 165 -37.08 18.76 -26.39
CA GLU A 165 -36.91 20.09 -25.80
C GLU A 165 -36.00 20.92 -26.70
N TYR A 166 -36.17 22.24 -26.66
CA TYR A 166 -35.30 23.15 -27.36
C TYR A 166 -35.15 24.47 -26.61
N VAL A 167 -34.01 25.11 -26.81
CA VAL A 167 -33.70 26.45 -26.32
C VAL A 167 -33.09 27.27 -27.45
N GLN A 168 -33.30 28.58 -27.42
CA GLN A 168 -32.74 29.51 -28.39
C GLN A 168 -32.14 30.72 -27.67
N GLY A 169 -30.98 31.15 -28.13
CA GLY A 169 -30.33 32.38 -27.68
C GLY A 169 -29.88 33.24 -28.85
N PRO A 170 -29.63 34.54 -28.60
CA PRO A 170 -29.27 35.50 -29.65
C PRO A 170 -27.85 35.31 -30.17
N ASN A 171 -26.97 34.63 -29.42
CA ASN A 171 -25.58 34.35 -29.78
C ASN A 171 -24.94 33.31 -28.86
N LEU A 172 -23.73 32.88 -29.24
CA LEU A 172 -22.93 31.90 -28.51
C LEU A 172 -22.56 32.37 -27.09
N GLU A 173 -22.40 33.67 -26.84
CA GLU A 173 -22.09 34.20 -25.49
C GLU A 173 -23.19 33.91 -24.45
N ARG A 174 -24.40 33.54 -24.91
CA ARG A 174 -25.52 33.14 -24.03
C ARG A 174 -25.60 31.63 -23.80
N ILE A 175 -24.62 30.85 -24.26
CA ILE A 175 -24.67 29.38 -24.24
C ILE A 175 -24.89 28.81 -22.84
N PHE A 176 -24.24 29.35 -21.80
CA PHE A 176 -24.41 28.84 -20.43
C PHE A 176 -25.84 29.02 -19.91
N ILE A 177 -26.48 30.16 -20.21
CA ILE A 177 -27.87 30.44 -19.83
C ILE A 177 -28.82 29.51 -20.59
N MET A 178 -28.54 29.29 -21.87
CA MET A 178 -29.33 28.35 -22.69
C MET A 178 -29.23 26.92 -22.14
N VAL A 179 -28.04 26.47 -21.75
CA VAL A 179 -27.85 25.13 -21.20
C VAL A 179 -28.46 25.00 -19.80
N ASP A 180 -28.44 26.05 -18.98
CA ASP A 180 -29.16 26.08 -17.70
C ASP A 180 -30.68 25.89 -17.94
N ASP A 181 -31.30 26.68 -18.84
CA ASP A 181 -32.73 26.54 -19.18
C ASP A 181 -33.05 25.14 -19.76
N LEU A 182 -32.20 24.64 -20.66
CA LEU A 182 -32.37 23.30 -21.22
C LEU A 182 -32.28 22.24 -20.13
N SER A 183 -31.33 22.34 -19.21
CA SER A 183 -31.17 21.39 -18.10
C SER A 183 -32.41 21.35 -17.22
N ASP A 184 -32.98 22.49 -16.87
CA ASP A 184 -34.18 22.57 -16.02
C ASP A 184 -35.41 21.97 -16.72
N ARG A 185 -35.55 22.20 -18.03
CA ARG A 185 -36.57 21.54 -18.86
C ARG A 185 -36.37 20.03 -18.93
N LEU A 186 -35.13 19.56 -19.05
CA LEU A 186 -34.82 18.13 -19.05
C LEU A 186 -35.12 17.49 -17.68
N ARG A 187 -34.81 18.17 -16.56
CA ARG A 187 -35.02 17.67 -15.19
C ARG A 187 -36.49 17.53 -14.80
N SER A 188 -37.31 18.54 -15.07
CA SER A 188 -38.74 18.58 -14.69
C SER A 188 -39.59 17.40 -15.20
N ASN A 189 -39.00 16.52 -16.00
CA ASN A 189 -39.66 15.45 -16.72
C ASN A 189 -39.10 14.04 -16.43
N LEU A 190 -38.07 13.92 -15.59
CA LEU A 190 -37.61 12.64 -15.04
C LEU A 190 -38.40 12.38 -13.74
N ARG A 191 -38.94 11.16 -13.56
CA ARG A 191 -39.94 10.76 -12.54
C ARG A 191 -39.93 11.55 -11.20
N HIS A 192 -41.12 12.00 -10.78
CA HIS A 192 -41.46 12.73 -9.55
C HIS A 192 -40.64 14.01 -9.32
N ASP A 193 -41.33 15.15 -9.10
CA ASP A 193 -40.70 16.35 -8.57
C ASP A 193 -40.01 16.00 -7.25
N LEU A 194 -38.70 15.92 -7.33
CA LEU A 194 -37.85 15.76 -6.18
C LEU A 194 -37.53 17.17 -5.75
N GLU A 195 -37.90 17.46 -4.51
CA GLU A 195 -37.77 18.76 -3.84
C GLU A 195 -36.54 19.51 -4.35
N ALA A 196 -36.74 20.80 -4.68
CA ALA A 196 -35.76 21.67 -5.31
C ALA A 196 -34.33 21.28 -4.88
N PRO A 197 -33.45 20.91 -5.83
CA PRO A 197 -32.10 20.48 -5.48
C PRO A 197 -31.41 21.60 -4.67
N PRO A 198 -30.47 21.25 -3.76
CA PRO A 198 -29.65 22.27 -3.12
C PRO A 198 -29.04 23.16 -4.22
N GLU A 199 -29.08 24.48 -4.01
CA GLU A 199 -28.73 25.53 -4.99
C GLU A 199 -27.83 25.05 -6.14
N THR A 200 -28.43 24.65 -7.27
CA THR A 200 -27.64 24.21 -8.43
C THR A 200 -26.94 25.43 -9.01
N LYS A 201 -25.62 25.54 -8.83
CA LYS A 201 -24.86 26.66 -9.39
C LYS A 201 -24.99 26.69 -10.91
N SER A 202 -25.22 27.88 -11.44
CA SER A 202 -25.23 28.13 -12.89
C SER A 202 -23.86 27.79 -13.48
N LEU A 203 -23.81 27.30 -14.72
CA LEU A 203 -22.54 27.14 -15.45
C LEU A 203 -21.79 28.49 -15.57
N ALA A 204 -22.52 29.60 -15.65
CA ALA A 204 -21.96 30.95 -15.67
C ALA A 204 -21.27 31.34 -14.33
N ALA A 205 -21.50 30.59 -13.25
CA ALA A 205 -20.76 30.76 -12.00
C ALA A 205 -19.34 30.16 -12.07
N MET A 206 -19.09 29.22 -13.00
CA MET A 206 -17.76 28.61 -13.21
C MET A 206 -16.85 29.53 -14.02
N THR A 207 -17.33 29.99 -15.18
CA THR A 207 -16.68 30.99 -16.03
C THR A 207 -17.74 31.73 -16.85
N GLN A 208 -17.49 33.02 -17.13
CA GLN A 208 -18.30 33.79 -18.08
C GLN A 208 -17.73 33.77 -19.50
N SER A 209 -16.52 33.21 -19.69
CA SER A 209 -15.84 33.16 -20.97
C SER A 209 -16.12 31.82 -21.67
N VAL A 210 -16.82 31.88 -22.80
CA VAL A 210 -17.04 30.70 -23.65
C VAL A 210 -15.71 30.12 -24.12
N GLU A 211 -14.72 30.97 -24.42
CA GLU A 211 -13.40 30.54 -24.88
C GLU A 211 -12.61 29.84 -23.76
N ALA A 212 -12.66 30.35 -22.52
CA ALA A 212 -12.04 29.66 -21.39
C ALA A 212 -12.66 28.28 -21.16
N PHE A 213 -13.99 28.17 -21.28
CA PHE A 213 -14.68 26.89 -21.18
C PHE A 213 -14.35 25.94 -22.33
N ARG A 214 -14.18 26.45 -23.54
CA ARG A 214 -13.72 25.66 -24.70
C ARG A 214 -12.36 25.03 -24.43
N CYS A 215 -11.40 25.81 -23.92
CA CYS A 215 -10.09 25.30 -23.52
C CYS A 215 -10.21 24.25 -22.40
N TYR A 216 -11.06 24.49 -21.40
CA TYR A 216 -11.32 23.55 -20.31
C TYR A 216 -11.92 22.22 -20.81
N SER A 217 -12.93 22.25 -21.68
CA SER A 217 -13.55 21.04 -22.25
C SER A 217 -12.55 20.24 -23.09
N LYS A 218 -11.70 20.92 -23.87
CA LYS A 218 -10.61 20.27 -24.59
C LYS A 218 -9.60 19.59 -23.65
N ALA A 219 -9.33 20.18 -22.49
CA ALA A 219 -8.45 19.56 -21.50
C ALA A 219 -9.06 18.25 -20.95
N LEU A 220 -10.35 18.22 -20.66
CA LEU A 220 -11.06 16.99 -20.24
C LEU A 220 -10.93 15.89 -21.30
N GLU A 221 -11.09 16.24 -22.58
CA GLU A 221 -10.90 15.28 -23.68
C GLU A 221 -9.46 14.73 -23.74
N SER A 222 -8.46 15.60 -23.60
CA SER A 222 -7.06 15.17 -23.52
C SER A 222 -6.82 14.26 -22.31
N MET A 223 -7.48 14.50 -21.17
CA MET A 223 -7.36 13.65 -19.98
C MET A 223 -7.98 12.27 -20.18
N ASP A 224 -9.14 12.17 -20.82
CA ASP A 224 -9.73 10.87 -21.18
C ASP A 224 -8.79 10.04 -22.07
N LYS A 225 -7.98 10.72 -22.88
CA LYS A 225 -6.95 10.13 -23.74
C LYS A 225 -5.61 9.93 -23.02
N PHE A 226 -5.53 10.21 -21.71
CA PHE A 226 -4.32 10.19 -20.89
C PHE A 226 -3.19 11.13 -21.39
N ALA A 227 -3.55 12.14 -22.19
CA ALA A 227 -2.64 13.14 -22.75
C ALA A 227 -2.48 14.33 -21.78
N TYR A 228 -1.89 14.08 -20.60
CA TYR A 228 -1.80 15.05 -19.50
C TYR A 228 -1.05 16.34 -19.86
N ALA A 229 -0.02 16.29 -20.72
CA ALA A 229 0.71 17.49 -21.16
C ALA A 229 -0.14 18.41 -22.05
N GLU A 230 -1.01 17.84 -22.91
CA GLU A 230 -1.95 18.61 -23.71
C GLU A 230 -3.06 19.19 -22.84
N ALA A 231 -3.54 18.41 -21.86
CA ALA A 231 -4.51 18.88 -20.88
C ALA A 231 -3.98 20.07 -20.06
N GLU A 232 -2.73 19.99 -19.57
CA GLU A 232 -2.04 21.09 -18.91
C GLU A 232 -2.04 22.36 -19.78
N THR A 233 -1.63 22.23 -21.04
CA THR A 233 -1.57 23.36 -21.98
C THR A 233 -2.94 24.02 -22.16
N CYS A 234 -4.00 23.21 -22.25
CA CYS A 234 -5.35 23.71 -22.42
C CYS A 234 -5.89 24.37 -21.14
N LEU A 235 -5.59 23.80 -19.96
CA LEU A 235 -6.00 24.37 -18.67
C LEU A 235 -5.31 25.70 -18.38
N THR A 236 -4.00 25.79 -18.65
CA THR A 236 -3.25 27.05 -18.52
C THR A 236 -3.87 28.15 -19.38
N LYS A 237 -4.22 27.86 -20.64
CA LYS A 237 -4.93 28.81 -21.51
C LYS A 237 -6.30 29.21 -20.97
N ALA A 238 -7.07 28.25 -20.44
CA ALA A 238 -8.37 28.55 -19.84
C ALA A 238 -8.24 29.54 -18.68
N ILE A 239 -7.21 29.37 -17.85
CA ILE A 239 -6.91 30.21 -16.69
C ILE A 239 -6.31 31.58 -17.11
N GLU A 240 -5.53 31.64 -18.18
CA GLU A 240 -5.04 32.92 -18.74
C GLU A 240 -6.20 33.79 -19.24
N ILE A 241 -7.24 33.17 -19.79
CA ILE A 241 -8.44 33.86 -20.30
C ILE A 241 -9.39 34.24 -19.16
N ASP A 242 -9.59 33.35 -18.18
CA ASP A 242 -10.35 33.61 -16.97
C ASP A 242 -9.54 33.19 -15.73
N SER A 243 -8.85 34.15 -15.14
CA SER A 243 -8.00 33.96 -13.96
C SER A 243 -8.74 33.58 -12.69
N THR A 244 -10.08 33.56 -12.72
CA THR A 244 -10.95 33.18 -11.61
C THR A 244 -11.62 31.82 -11.83
N PHE A 245 -11.26 31.07 -12.88
CA PHE A 245 -11.86 29.80 -13.23
C PHE A 245 -11.41 28.66 -12.29
N ALA A 246 -11.98 28.63 -11.09
CA ALA A 246 -11.60 27.73 -9.99
C ALA A 246 -11.53 26.25 -10.39
N LYS A 247 -12.48 25.78 -11.20
CA LYS A 247 -12.53 24.38 -11.65
C LYS A 247 -11.38 24.02 -12.60
N ALA A 248 -10.90 24.97 -13.41
CA ALA A 248 -9.71 24.76 -14.25
C ALA A 248 -8.44 24.65 -13.40
N TYR A 249 -8.29 25.47 -12.35
CA TYR A 249 -7.19 25.32 -11.38
C TYR A 249 -7.23 23.97 -10.65
N LEU A 250 -8.42 23.55 -10.21
CA LEU A 250 -8.60 22.26 -9.53
C LEU A 250 -8.15 21.10 -10.42
N LEU A 251 -8.57 21.10 -11.68
CA LEU A 251 -8.19 20.08 -12.66
C LEU A 251 -6.70 20.15 -13.03
N LEU A 252 -6.12 21.35 -13.09
CA LEU A 252 -4.68 21.54 -13.28
C LEU A 252 -3.89 20.93 -12.12
N GLY A 253 -4.36 21.10 -10.88
CA GLY A 253 -3.80 20.42 -9.71
C GLY A 253 -3.79 18.90 -9.86
N LYS A 254 -4.92 18.30 -10.25
CA LYS A 254 -5.03 16.86 -10.56
C LYS A 254 -4.00 16.44 -11.61
N VAL A 255 -3.91 17.17 -12.73
CA VAL A 255 -2.98 16.86 -13.83
C VAL A 255 -1.53 16.92 -13.35
N LYS A 256 -1.15 17.95 -12.59
CA LYS A 256 0.20 18.10 -12.03
C LYS A 256 0.58 16.98 -11.06
N LEU A 257 -0.34 16.56 -10.19
CA LEU A 257 -0.15 15.39 -9.34
C LEU A 257 0.10 14.11 -10.15
N ARG A 258 -0.67 13.89 -11.22
CA ARG A 258 -0.49 12.73 -12.11
C ARG A 258 0.83 12.79 -12.90
N MET A 259 1.39 13.97 -13.11
CA MET A 259 2.70 14.18 -13.72
C MET A 259 3.87 14.13 -12.71
N GLY A 260 3.58 14.02 -11.40
CA GLY A 260 4.58 13.98 -10.33
C GLY A 260 5.15 15.35 -9.91
N ASP A 261 4.53 16.45 -10.35
CA ASP A 261 4.95 17.82 -10.04
C ASP A 261 4.13 18.37 -8.87
N SER A 262 4.49 17.96 -7.65
CA SER A 262 3.75 18.30 -6.44
C SER A 262 3.77 19.80 -6.11
N GLU A 263 4.82 20.53 -6.49
CA GLU A 263 4.94 21.97 -6.24
C GLU A 263 3.98 22.77 -7.13
N ALA A 264 3.95 22.45 -8.43
CA ALA A 264 2.98 23.06 -9.34
C ALA A 264 1.54 22.65 -8.99
N ALA A 265 1.34 21.40 -8.56
CA ALA A 265 0.05 20.95 -8.07
C ALA A 265 -0.41 21.77 -6.85
N GLN A 266 0.44 21.94 -5.84
CA GLN A 266 0.13 22.76 -4.66
C GLN A 266 -0.24 24.20 -5.04
N THR A 267 0.49 24.77 -6.00
CA THR A 267 0.20 26.13 -6.49
C THR A 267 -1.18 26.21 -7.14
N ALA A 268 -1.53 25.27 -8.02
CA ALA A 268 -2.82 25.23 -8.68
C ALA A 268 -3.97 24.99 -7.68
N ILE A 269 -3.80 24.05 -6.73
CA ILE A 269 -4.79 23.76 -5.68
C ILE A 269 -5.02 24.97 -4.77
N ASN A 270 -3.98 25.74 -4.43
CA ASN A 270 -4.13 26.98 -3.66
C ASN A 270 -4.90 28.05 -4.41
N GLN A 271 -4.75 28.15 -5.74
CA GLN A 271 -5.55 29.06 -6.55
C GLN A 271 -7.01 28.60 -6.67
N ALA A 272 -7.26 27.29 -6.81
CA ALA A 272 -8.61 26.75 -6.78
C ALA A 272 -9.33 27.07 -5.46
N ASP A 273 -8.62 26.96 -4.34
CA ASP A 273 -9.12 27.29 -3.01
C ASP A 273 -9.45 28.77 -2.82
N ARG A 274 -8.64 29.67 -3.40
CA ARG A 274 -8.89 31.11 -3.38
C ARG A 274 -10.23 31.49 -4.02
N PHE A 275 -10.69 30.71 -4.99
CA PHE A 275 -11.95 30.91 -5.70
C PHE A 275 -12.96 29.79 -5.40
N ALA A 276 -12.84 29.13 -4.24
CA ALA A 276 -13.66 27.98 -3.88
C ALA A 276 -15.16 28.31 -3.90
N GLU A 277 -15.56 29.56 -3.65
CA GLU A 277 -16.95 30.05 -3.77
C GLU A 277 -17.57 29.80 -5.16
N LYS A 278 -16.75 29.61 -6.20
CA LYS A 278 -17.19 29.26 -7.56
C LYS A 278 -17.28 27.76 -7.83
N LEU A 279 -16.80 26.92 -6.91
CA LEU A 279 -16.89 25.46 -7.01
C LEU A 279 -18.26 24.96 -6.53
N SER A 280 -18.72 23.85 -7.12
CA SER A 280 -19.85 23.07 -6.57
C SER A 280 -19.43 22.35 -5.29
N GLU A 281 -20.38 21.86 -4.49
CA GLU A 281 -20.03 21.10 -3.28
C GLU A 281 -19.19 19.84 -3.59
N PRO A 282 -19.49 19.00 -4.59
CA PRO A 282 -18.60 17.92 -5.02
C PRO A 282 -17.19 18.40 -5.42
N ASP A 283 -17.10 19.52 -6.14
CA ASP A 283 -15.80 20.09 -6.52
C ASP A 283 -15.01 20.59 -5.28
N ARG A 284 -15.68 21.09 -4.23
CA ARG A 284 -15.02 21.44 -2.96
C ARG A 284 -14.51 20.21 -2.21
N ILE A 285 -15.25 19.11 -2.27
CA ILE A 285 -14.79 17.84 -1.66
C ILE A 285 -13.57 17.32 -2.42
N TRP A 286 -13.57 17.38 -3.75
CA TRP A 286 -12.38 17.10 -4.55
C TRP A 286 -11.21 18.03 -4.23
N LEU A 287 -11.46 19.32 -4.02
CA LEU A 287 -10.44 20.27 -3.57
C LEU A 287 -9.85 19.86 -2.21
N SER A 288 -10.70 19.47 -1.25
CA SER A 288 -10.26 18.94 0.04
C SER A 288 -9.46 17.66 -0.12
N PHE A 289 -9.91 16.73 -0.98
CA PHE A 289 -9.18 15.52 -1.31
C PHE A 289 -7.77 15.82 -1.84
N TYR A 290 -7.61 16.72 -2.82
CA TYR A 290 -6.28 17.03 -3.37
C TYR A 290 -5.39 17.77 -2.37
N LYS A 291 -5.96 18.63 -1.51
CA LYS A 291 -5.23 19.20 -0.38
C LYS A 291 -4.70 18.11 0.54
N CYS A 292 -5.56 17.18 0.92
CA CYS A 292 -5.17 16.02 1.72
C CYS A 292 -4.22 15.10 0.95
N GLU A 293 -4.28 14.94 -0.37
CA GLU A 293 -3.31 14.14 -1.16
C GLU A 293 -1.92 14.78 -1.14
N LEU A 294 -1.84 16.11 -1.33
CA LEU A 294 -0.59 16.88 -1.27
C LEU A 294 0.05 16.86 0.11
N THR A 295 -0.76 16.98 1.14
CA THR A 295 -0.31 16.84 2.51
C THR A 295 -0.35 15.40 2.98
N GLY A 296 -0.66 14.41 2.12
CA GLY A 296 -0.94 12.97 2.34
C GLY A 296 -1.86 12.50 3.50
N ASP A 297 -2.81 13.34 3.94
CA ASP A 297 -3.70 13.09 5.09
C ASP A 297 -4.70 12.00 4.74
N ILE A 298 -4.35 10.77 5.09
CA ILE A 298 -5.14 9.57 4.80
C ILE A 298 -6.56 9.65 5.39
N ASN A 299 -6.75 10.28 6.55
CA ASN A 299 -8.08 10.37 7.16
C ASN A 299 -8.95 11.39 6.42
N GLY A 300 -8.37 12.55 6.06
CA GLY A 300 -9.05 13.55 5.23
C GLY A 300 -9.39 13.03 3.84
N ILE A 301 -8.51 12.21 3.25
CA ILE A 301 -8.79 11.49 1.99
C ILE A 301 -9.97 10.54 2.16
N LEU A 302 -9.97 9.71 3.21
CA LEU A 302 -11.02 8.74 3.49
C LEU A 302 -12.38 9.40 3.68
N GLU A 303 -12.42 10.52 4.41
CA GLU A 303 -13.63 11.30 4.61
C GLU A 303 -14.11 11.94 3.30
N SER A 304 -13.20 12.50 2.51
CA SER A 304 -13.54 13.08 1.21
C SER A 304 -14.13 12.05 0.24
N MET A 305 -13.57 10.84 0.19
CA MET A 305 -14.10 9.73 -0.62
C MET A 305 -15.51 9.32 -0.15
N LYS A 306 -15.74 9.21 1.17
CA LYS A 306 -17.07 8.91 1.71
C LYS A 306 -18.09 9.99 1.38
N GLN A 307 -17.70 11.26 1.48
CA GLN A 307 -18.58 12.38 1.13
C GLN A 307 -18.89 12.38 -0.36
N LEU A 308 -17.92 12.12 -1.24
CA LEU A 308 -18.17 11.98 -2.68
C LEU A 308 -19.16 10.85 -2.99
N LEU A 309 -19.07 9.72 -2.30
CA LEU A 309 -20.05 8.63 -2.45
C LEU A 309 -21.45 8.97 -1.91
N GLN A 310 -21.63 10.05 -1.13
CA GLN A 310 -22.98 10.54 -0.81
C GLN A 310 -23.63 11.24 -2.01
N TYR A 311 -22.84 11.83 -2.90
CA TYR A 311 -23.33 12.49 -4.12
C TYR A 311 -23.42 11.51 -5.29
N GLU A 312 -22.41 10.65 -5.46
CA GLU A 312 -22.35 9.64 -6.52
C GLU A 312 -22.13 8.24 -5.92
N PRO A 313 -23.17 7.61 -5.32
CA PRO A 313 -23.02 6.33 -4.63
C PRO A 313 -22.51 5.18 -5.50
N ASN A 314 -22.62 5.29 -6.83
CA ASN A 314 -22.21 4.22 -7.74
C ASN A 314 -21.01 4.62 -8.62
N ASP A 315 -20.25 5.65 -8.24
CA ASP A 315 -19.04 6.00 -8.96
C ASP A 315 -17.95 4.93 -8.74
N PRO A 316 -17.58 4.15 -9.78
CA PRO A 316 -16.61 3.08 -9.63
C PRO A 316 -15.19 3.61 -9.33
N GLU A 317 -14.85 4.82 -9.76
CA GLU A 317 -13.52 5.42 -9.51
C GLU A 317 -13.36 5.74 -8.02
N THR A 318 -14.32 6.46 -7.43
CA THR A 318 -14.32 6.78 -5.99
C THR A 318 -14.36 5.52 -5.13
N ARG A 319 -15.16 4.51 -5.49
CA ARG A 319 -15.18 3.22 -4.78
C ARG A 319 -13.84 2.50 -4.87
N MET A 320 -13.20 2.50 -6.04
CA MET A 320 -11.88 1.89 -6.22
C MET A 320 -10.84 2.56 -5.31
N GLN A 321 -10.83 3.89 -5.28
CA GLN A 321 -9.93 4.66 -4.41
C GLN A 321 -10.18 4.35 -2.93
N LEU A 322 -11.44 4.26 -2.50
CA LEU A 322 -11.79 3.91 -1.12
C LEU A 322 -11.37 2.46 -0.78
N ALA A 323 -11.56 1.52 -1.69
CA ALA A 323 -11.13 0.13 -1.54
C ALA A 323 -9.61 0.01 -1.40
N GLU A 324 -8.86 0.70 -2.26
CA GLU A 324 -7.39 0.77 -2.23
C GLU A 324 -6.87 1.41 -0.94
N LEU A 325 -7.55 2.45 -0.45
CA LEU A 325 -7.22 3.09 0.82
C LEU A 325 -7.44 2.16 2.01
N HIS A 326 -8.58 1.46 2.04
CA HIS A 326 -8.84 0.44 3.06
C HIS A 326 -7.82 -0.71 2.99
N LEU A 327 -7.41 -1.12 1.79
CA LEU A 327 -6.37 -2.12 1.59
C LEU A 327 -5.01 -1.65 2.13
N LEU A 328 -4.64 -0.40 1.87
CA LEU A 328 -3.42 0.23 2.40
C LEU A 328 -3.42 0.27 3.93
N LEU A 329 -4.59 0.56 4.52
CA LEU A 329 -4.83 0.55 5.96
C LEU A 329 -4.99 -0.87 6.54
N LYS A 330 -4.94 -1.91 5.69
CA LYS A 330 -5.22 -3.33 6.02
C LYS A 330 -6.59 -3.55 6.64
N ASP A 331 -7.53 -2.65 6.41
CA ASP A 331 -8.94 -2.80 6.74
C ASP A 331 -9.59 -3.70 5.68
N TYR A 332 -9.19 -4.98 5.68
CA TYR A 332 -9.55 -5.94 4.65
C TYR A 332 -11.06 -6.15 4.52
N ASP A 333 -11.82 -6.06 5.62
CA ASP A 333 -13.26 -6.25 5.59
C ASP A 333 -13.96 -5.09 4.86
N ARG A 334 -13.56 -3.83 5.12
CA ARG A 334 -14.10 -2.69 4.36
C ARG A 334 -13.61 -2.67 2.91
N ALA A 335 -12.34 -3.01 2.67
CA ALA A 335 -11.82 -3.13 1.31
C ALA A 335 -12.60 -4.16 0.48
N LEU A 336 -12.89 -5.35 1.05
CA LEU A 336 -13.71 -6.36 0.39
C LEU A 336 -15.12 -5.85 0.10
N SER A 337 -15.76 -5.18 1.06
CA SER A 337 -17.11 -4.59 0.85
C SER A 337 -17.13 -3.63 -0.33
N GLU A 338 -16.13 -2.75 -0.46
CA GLU A 338 -16.06 -1.82 -1.59
C GLU A 338 -15.78 -2.55 -2.92
N TYR A 339 -14.89 -3.54 -2.93
CA TYR A 339 -14.67 -4.35 -4.13
C TYR A 339 -15.89 -5.18 -4.54
N GLU A 340 -16.69 -5.67 -3.59
CA GLU A 340 -17.95 -6.34 -3.87
C GLU A 340 -18.94 -5.38 -4.54
N MET A 341 -19.07 -4.15 -4.04
CA MET A 341 -19.91 -3.13 -4.68
C MET A 341 -19.42 -2.76 -6.09
N ILE A 342 -18.10 -2.71 -6.31
CA ILE A 342 -17.52 -2.50 -7.65
C ILE A 342 -17.89 -3.67 -8.58
N LEU A 343 -17.86 -4.91 -8.09
CA LEU A 343 -18.22 -6.09 -8.87
C LEU A 343 -19.74 -6.21 -9.12
N ASP A 344 -20.57 -5.66 -8.25
CA ASP A 344 -22.01 -5.54 -8.48
C ASP A 344 -22.29 -4.50 -9.58
N ILE A 345 -21.53 -3.40 -9.62
CA ILE A 345 -21.64 -2.34 -10.64
C ILE A 345 -21.05 -2.81 -11.99
N ASP A 346 -19.90 -3.47 -11.98
CA ASP A 346 -19.24 -4.07 -13.14
C ASP A 346 -18.73 -5.49 -12.83
N PRO A 347 -19.54 -6.52 -13.16
CA PRO A 347 -19.20 -7.93 -12.93
C PRO A 347 -17.97 -8.45 -13.66
N LYS A 348 -17.40 -7.69 -14.61
CA LYS A 348 -16.19 -8.03 -15.36
C LYS A 348 -14.98 -7.21 -14.94
N GLN A 349 -15.05 -6.45 -13.85
CA GLN A 349 -13.96 -5.58 -13.46
C GLN A 349 -12.74 -6.37 -12.96
N LYS A 350 -11.77 -6.56 -13.86
CA LYS A 350 -10.57 -7.41 -13.71
C LYS A 350 -9.76 -7.08 -12.45
N LEU A 351 -9.52 -5.79 -12.19
CA LEU A 351 -8.72 -5.34 -11.05
C LEU A 351 -9.37 -5.75 -9.72
N ALA A 352 -10.69 -5.63 -9.61
CA ALA A 352 -11.42 -6.00 -8.39
C ALA A 352 -11.29 -7.50 -8.08
N TYR A 353 -11.43 -8.38 -9.08
CA TYR A 353 -11.19 -9.83 -8.88
C TYR A 353 -9.78 -10.12 -8.37
N ASN A 354 -8.77 -9.43 -8.92
CA ASN A 354 -7.39 -9.61 -8.51
C ASN A 354 -7.17 -9.17 -7.06
N GLN A 355 -7.69 -8.00 -6.69
CA GLN A 355 -7.52 -7.45 -5.34
C GLN A 355 -8.28 -8.27 -4.28
N VAL A 356 -9.51 -8.70 -4.58
CA VAL A 356 -10.26 -9.61 -3.69
C VAL A 356 -9.48 -10.90 -3.47
N ALA A 357 -8.87 -11.47 -4.51
CA ALA A 357 -8.04 -12.65 -4.37
C ALA A 357 -6.83 -12.43 -3.45
N TYR A 358 -6.08 -11.33 -3.63
CA TYR A 358 -4.97 -11.01 -2.74
C TYR A 358 -5.40 -10.76 -1.31
N ILE A 359 -6.54 -10.08 -1.07
CA ILE A 359 -7.06 -9.88 0.28
C ILE A 359 -7.35 -11.22 0.96
N HIS A 360 -8.03 -12.14 0.27
CA HIS A 360 -8.24 -13.49 0.79
C HIS A 360 -6.91 -14.23 1.05
N ALA A 361 -5.92 -14.08 0.17
CA ALA A 361 -4.60 -14.67 0.36
C ALA A 361 -3.85 -14.07 1.58
N TYR A 362 -3.93 -12.76 1.80
CA TYR A 362 -3.38 -12.10 2.99
C TYR A 362 -4.06 -12.55 4.28
N ARG A 363 -5.33 -12.94 4.23
CA ARG A 363 -6.07 -13.56 5.34
C ARG A 363 -5.80 -15.07 5.49
N GLY A 364 -4.98 -15.67 4.62
CA GLY A 364 -4.69 -17.11 4.59
C GLY A 364 -5.78 -17.97 3.95
N ASP A 365 -6.86 -17.39 3.41
CA ASP A 365 -7.90 -18.09 2.65
C ASP A 365 -7.50 -18.27 1.18
N PHE A 366 -6.46 -19.07 0.97
CA PHE A 366 -5.95 -19.36 -0.37
C PHE A 366 -6.97 -20.08 -1.25
N LYS A 367 -7.93 -20.81 -0.66
CA LYS A 367 -8.95 -21.53 -1.42
C LYS A 367 -9.90 -20.54 -2.10
N THR A 368 -10.37 -19.53 -1.38
CA THR A 368 -11.23 -18.49 -1.96
C THR A 368 -10.44 -17.61 -2.90
N ALA A 369 -9.21 -17.23 -2.54
CA ALA A 369 -8.32 -16.45 -3.42
C ALA A 369 -8.17 -17.08 -4.81
N LEU A 370 -7.86 -18.38 -4.89
CA LEU A 370 -7.70 -19.07 -6.17
C LEU A 370 -8.98 -19.13 -7.00
N LYS A 371 -10.17 -19.20 -6.36
CA LYS A 371 -11.46 -19.15 -7.08
C LYS A 371 -11.69 -17.80 -7.75
N TYR A 372 -11.32 -16.69 -7.09
CA TYR A 372 -11.44 -15.36 -7.70
C TYR A 372 -10.47 -15.19 -8.86
N LEU A 373 -9.26 -15.77 -8.78
CA LEU A 373 -8.31 -15.78 -9.89
C LEU A 373 -8.74 -16.67 -11.05
N ASP A 374 -9.45 -17.78 -10.78
CA ASP A 374 -10.08 -18.59 -11.84
C ASP A 374 -11.17 -17.79 -12.57
N LYS A 375 -11.98 -17.00 -11.83
CA LYS A 375 -12.96 -16.08 -12.46
C LYS A 375 -12.26 -15.02 -13.29
N TYR A 376 -11.18 -14.42 -12.78
CA TYR A 376 -10.39 -13.44 -13.53
C TYR A 376 -9.81 -14.05 -14.82
N ALA A 377 -9.22 -15.24 -14.75
CA ALA A 377 -8.71 -15.95 -15.93
C ALA A 377 -9.81 -16.24 -16.97
N ASN A 378 -11.04 -16.52 -16.53
CA ASN A 378 -12.18 -16.71 -17.44
C ASN A 378 -12.66 -15.41 -18.10
N ILE A 379 -12.55 -14.27 -17.39
CA ILE A 379 -12.90 -12.95 -17.93
C ILE A 379 -11.84 -12.47 -18.94
N ALA A 380 -10.57 -12.79 -18.70
CA ALA A 380 -9.44 -12.35 -19.51
C ALA A 380 -8.51 -13.52 -19.92
N PRO A 381 -8.97 -14.45 -20.79
CA PRO A 381 -8.26 -15.69 -21.09
C PRO A 381 -6.92 -15.51 -21.81
N ASP A 382 -6.69 -14.35 -22.44
CA ASP A 382 -5.44 -14.05 -23.15
C ASP A 382 -4.48 -13.18 -22.35
N GLU A 383 -4.88 -12.75 -21.15
CA GLU A 383 -4.01 -11.98 -20.28
C GLU A 383 -3.07 -12.88 -19.46
N PRO A 384 -1.77 -12.55 -19.39
CA PRO A 384 -0.81 -13.27 -18.55
C PRO A 384 -1.03 -13.02 -17.05
N ASN A 385 -1.58 -11.85 -16.68
CA ASN A 385 -1.71 -11.38 -15.30
C ASN A 385 -2.50 -12.34 -14.36
N PRO A 386 -3.69 -12.86 -14.71
CA PRO A 386 -4.41 -13.79 -13.83
C PRO A 386 -3.60 -15.04 -13.47
N HIS A 387 -2.78 -15.56 -14.39
CA HIS A 387 -1.89 -16.69 -14.13
C HIS A 387 -0.70 -16.30 -13.25
N ASP A 388 -0.12 -15.11 -13.47
CA ASP A 388 0.96 -14.59 -12.60
C ASP A 388 0.47 -14.41 -11.16
N SER A 389 -0.66 -13.72 -10.95
CA SER A 389 -1.25 -13.53 -9.62
C SER A 389 -1.65 -14.87 -8.98
N LYS A 390 -2.11 -15.85 -9.77
CA LYS A 390 -2.37 -17.21 -9.26
C LYS A 390 -1.10 -17.92 -8.83
N GLY A 391 -0.01 -17.76 -9.57
CA GLY A 391 1.31 -18.21 -9.18
C GLY A 391 1.75 -17.60 -7.85
N GLU A 392 1.60 -16.30 -7.67
CA GLU A 392 1.97 -15.60 -6.42
C GLU A 392 1.14 -16.07 -5.21
N VAL A 393 -0.18 -16.19 -5.38
CA VAL A 393 -1.05 -16.74 -4.32
C VAL A 393 -0.68 -18.18 -3.99
N LEU A 394 -0.28 -18.99 -4.97
CA LEU A 394 0.21 -20.35 -4.74
C LEU A 394 1.56 -20.34 -3.99
N MET A 395 2.46 -19.39 -4.29
CA MET A 395 3.70 -19.21 -3.52
C MET A 395 3.39 -18.85 -2.05
N MET A 396 2.47 -17.90 -1.81
CA MET A 396 2.02 -17.55 -0.45
C MET A 396 1.42 -18.75 0.30
N ALA A 397 0.69 -19.60 -0.42
CA ALA A 397 0.13 -20.86 0.10
C ALA A 397 1.18 -21.96 0.31
N GLY A 398 2.42 -21.74 -0.15
CA GLY A 398 3.52 -22.68 -0.09
C GLY A 398 3.45 -23.81 -1.14
N ARG A 399 2.71 -23.62 -2.23
CA ARG A 399 2.47 -24.60 -3.32
C ARG A 399 3.38 -24.28 -4.53
N MET A 400 4.69 -24.41 -4.32
CA MET A 400 5.72 -23.92 -5.25
C MET A 400 5.66 -24.57 -6.65
N GLN A 401 5.46 -25.89 -6.74
CA GLN A 401 5.37 -26.56 -8.05
C GLN A 401 4.17 -26.06 -8.87
N GLU A 402 3.01 -25.90 -8.22
CA GLU A 402 1.82 -25.37 -8.89
C GLU A 402 2.00 -23.91 -9.29
N ALA A 403 2.71 -23.12 -8.46
CA ALA A 403 3.08 -21.76 -8.80
C ALA A 403 3.94 -21.70 -10.06
N ALA A 404 4.96 -22.57 -10.18
CA ALA A 404 5.80 -22.65 -11.38
C ALA A 404 4.98 -22.91 -12.64
N GLU A 405 4.01 -23.82 -12.59
CA GLU A 405 3.14 -24.08 -13.74
C GLU A 405 2.28 -22.87 -14.12
N GLN A 406 1.73 -22.14 -13.15
CA GLN A 406 0.98 -20.91 -13.44
C GLN A 406 1.86 -19.81 -14.06
N PHE A 407 3.08 -19.61 -13.55
CA PHE A 407 4.00 -18.64 -14.19
C PHE A 407 4.41 -19.05 -15.60
N LYS A 408 4.59 -20.35 -15.87
CA LYS A 408 4.81 -20.84 -17.24
C LYS A 408 3.60 -20.56 -18.14
N MET A 409 2.38 -20.71 -17.64
CA MET A 409 1.16 -20.36 -18.37
C MET A 409 1.13 -18.85 -18.68
N ALA A 410 1.49 -17.99 -17.73
CA ALA A 410 1.62 -16.55 -17.96
C ALA A 410 2.66 -16.23 -19.06
N LEU A 411 3.83 -16.89 -19.03
CA LEU A 411 4.86 -16.73 -20.06
C LEU A 411 4.47 -17.31 -21.43
N ALA A 412 3.64 -18.35 -21.47
CA ALA A 412 3.08 -18.85 -22.72
C ALA A 412 2.14 -17.82 -23.39
N LYS A 413 1.45 -17.00 -22.59
CA LYS A 413 0.63 -15.88 -23.08
C LYS A 413 1.48 -14.68 -23.47
N ARG A 414 2.49 -14.32 -22.67
CA ARG A 414 3.44 -13.24 -22.98
C ARG A 414 4.86 -13.63 -22.54
N PRO A 415 5.75 -14.05 -23.46
CA PRO A 415 7.11 -14.49 -23.12
C PRO A 415 8.01 -13.42 -22.48
N SER A 416 7.64 -12.15 -22.59
CA SER A 416 8.33 -11.00 -21.98
C SER A 416 7.71 -10.52 -20.66
N PHE A 417 6.80 -11.30 -20.06
CA PHE A 417 6.16 -10.97 -18.79
C PHE A 417 7.17 -11.04 -17.63
N HIS A 418 7.81 -9.90 -17.36
CA HIS A 418 8.97 -9.81 -16.47
C HIS A 418 8.71 -10.31 -15.05
N SER A 419 7.53 -10.08 -14.46
CA SER A 419 7.22 -10.57 -13.11
C SER A 419 7.22 -12.10 -13.05
N SER A 420 6.61 -12.79 -14.02
CA SER A 420 6.61 -14.26 -14.06
C SER A 420 8.01 -14.86 -14.26
N ILE A 421 8.90 -14.24 -15.05
CA ILE A 421 10.31 -14.69 -15.16
C ILE A 421 10.97 -14.62 -13.79
N MET A 422 10.84 -13.48 -13.10
CA MET A 422 11.41 -13.28 -11.77
C MET A 422 10.83 -14.25 -10.74
N ASN A 423 9.52 -14.48 -10.79
CA ASN A 423 8.85 -15.40 -9.89
C ASN A 423 9.26 -16.86 -10.14
N LEU A 424 9.47 -17.28 -11.40
CA LEU A 424 10.05 -18.60 -11.71
C LEU A 424 11.46 -18.77 -11.18
N CYS A 425 12.32 -17.76 -11.32
CA CYS A 425 13.65 -17.80 -10.70
C CYS A 425 13.57 -18.06 -9.19
N ASN A 426 12.67 -17.35 -8.50
CA ASN A 426 12.48 -17.49 -7.06
C ASN A 426 11.91 -18.87 -6.70
N VAL A 427 10.91 -19.34 -7.45
CA VAL A 427 10.29 -20.65 -7.23
C VAL A 427 11.30 -21.78 -7.42
N TYR A 428 12.07 -21.79 -8.50
CA TYR A 428 13.07 -22.84 -8.72
C TYR A 428 14.24 -22.77 -7.73
N SER A 429 14.61 -21.57 -7.28
CA SER A 429 15.55 -21.39 -6.16
C SER A 429 15.03 -22.07 -4.89
N GLU A 430 13.75 -21.89 -4.57
CA GLU A 430 13.14 -22.57 -3.42
C GLU A 430 12.97 -24.07 -3.59
N LEU A 431 12.81 -24.55 -4.81
CA LEU A 431 12.71 -25.98 -5.12
C LEU A 431 14.06 -26.68 -5.16
N ASP A 432 15.16 -26.00 -4.83
CA ASP A 432 16.53 -26.50 -4.93
C ASP A 432 16.95 -26.86 -6.39
N GLU A 433 16.25 -26.30 -7.39
CA GLU A 433 16.46 -26.56 -8.82
C GLU A 433 17.35 -25.47 -9.46
N LEU A 434 18.63 -25.46 -9.07
CA LEU A 434 19.60 -24.42 -9.47
C LEU A 434 19.67 -24.20 -10.99
N ASP A 435 19.79 -25.27 -11.78
CA ASP A 435 19.99 -25.14 -13.23
C ASP A 435 18.79 -24.47 -13.91
N ARG A 436 17.56 -24.84 -13.52
CA ARG A 436 16.34 -24.19 -14.03
C ARG A 436 16.24 -22.73 -13.58
N ALA A 437 16.56 -22.44 -12.32
CA ALA A 437 16.59 -21.06 -11.84
C ALA A 437 17.58 -20.20 -12.64
N LEU A 438 18.76 -20.76 -12.98
CA LEU A 438 19.77 -20.09 -13.79
C LEU A 438 19.31 -19.82 -15.23
N GLU A 439 18.58 -20.75 -15.87
CA GLU A 439 18.02 -20.54 -17.21
C GLU A 439 17.16 -19.27 -17.27
N TYR A 440 16.26 -19.08 -16.32
CA TYR A 440 15.40 -17.90 -16.25
C TYR A 440 16.15 -16.63 -15.84
N PHE A 441 17.17 -16.72 -14.99
CA PHE A 441 18.04 -15.58 -14.68
C PHE A 441 18.85 -15.13 -15.90
N ASP A 442 19.37 -16.07 -16.68
CA ASP A 442 20.10 -15.78 -17.92
C ASP A 442 19.17 -15.14 -18.95
N GLN A 443 17.94 -15.65 -19.07
CA GLN A 443 16.89 -15.01 -19.86
C GLN A 443 16.64 -13.57 -19.39
N ARG A 444 16.46 -13.33 -18.08
CA ARG A 444 16.24 -11.98 -17.53
C ARG A 444 17.40 -11.03 -17.83
N ILE A 445 18.64 -11.48 -17.68
CA ILE A 445 19.86 -10.71 -17.99
C ILE A 445 19.92 -10.36 -19.48
N SER A 446 19.52 -11.29 -20.36
CA SER A 446 19.49 -11.07 -21.81
C SER A 446 18.42 -10.09 -22.26
N GLN A 447 17.28 -10.04 -21.55
CA GLN A 447 16.12 -9.20 -21.89
C GLN A 447 16.11 -7.84 -21.18
N ALA A 448 17.08 -7.57 -20.30
CA ALA A 448 17.15 -6.33 -19.54
C ALA A 448 17.22 -5.10 -20.47
N SER A 449 16.34 -4.13 -20.22
CA SER A 449 16.18 -2.95 -21.09
C SER A 449 17.27 -1.89 -20.89
N ASN A 450 17.93 -1.92 -19.74
CA ASN A 450 18.94 -0.95 -19.32
C ASN A 450 19.99 -1.60 -18.37
N GLN A 451 21.07 -0.86 -18.09
CA GLN A 451 22.18 -1.34 -17.26
C GLN A 451 21.79 -1.61 -15.80
N HIS A 452 20.92 -0.79 -15.21
CA HIS A 452 20.46 -0.96 -13.83
C HIS A 452 19.66 -2.25 -13.64
N GLU A 453 18.71 -2.53 -14.53
CA GLU A 453 17.97 -3.80 -14.54
C GLU A 453 18.90 -5.00 -14.69
N LYS A 454 19.92 -4.87 -15.54
CA LYS A 454 20.90 -5.92 -15.78
C LYS A 454 21.77 -6.16 -14.55
N ALA A 455 22.24 -5.10 -13.89
CA ALA A 455 22.99 -5.17 -12.64
C ALA A 455 22.17 -5.84 -11.54
N SER A 456 20.90 -5.45 -11.37
CA SER A 456 19.96 -6.08 -10.42
C SER A 456 19.80 -7.59 -10.66
N ALA A 457 19.70 -8.01 -11.93
CA ALA A 457 19.62 -9.42 -12.28
C ALA A 457 20.91 -10.19 -11.94
N PHE A 458 22.09 -9.59 -12.14
CA PHE A 458 23.37 -10.19 -11.70
C PHE A 458 23.44 -10.34 -10.18
N VAL A 459 22.98 -9.36 -9.39
CA VAL A 459 22.95 -9.45 -7.93
C VAL A 459 22.09 -10.64 -7.47
N LYS A 460 20.90 -10.79 -8.06
CA LYS A 460 20.00 -11.90 -7.70
C LYS A 460 20.58 -13.27 -8.09
N ARG A 461 21.22 -13.38 -9.25
CA ARG A 461 21.92 -14.61 -9.66
C ARG A 461 23.13 -14.91 -8.77
N ALA A 462 23.84 -13.88 -8.31
CA ALA A 462 24.92 -14.03 -7.36
C ALA A 462 24.44 -14.54 -5.99
N ALA A 463 23.33 -14.01 -5.47
CA ALA A 463 22.71 -14.50 -4.24
C ALA A 463 22.30 -15.98 -4.37
N LEU A 464 21.79 -16.38 -5.54
CA LEU A 464 21.52 -17.79 -5.86
C LEU A 464 22.81 -18.62 -5.87
N PHE A 465 23.88 -18.17 -6.55
CA PHE A 465 25.16 -18.87 -6.51
C PHE A 465 25.69 -19.03 -5.09
N TRP A 466 25.59 -17.99 -4.27
CA TRP A 466 26.00 -18.03 -2.87
C TRP A 466 25.17 -19.05 -2.05
N ARG A 467 23.83 -19.05 -2.16
CA ARG A 467 22.95 -20.05 -1.52
C ARG A 467 23.40 -21.48 -1.79
N PHE A 468 23.87 -21.76 -3.01
CA PHE A 468 24.34 -23.08 -3.45
C PHE A 468 25.86 -23.29 -3.28
N GLY A 469 26.54 -22.44 -2.49
CA GLY A 469 27.97 -22.54 -2.18
C GLY A 469 28.91 -22.29 -3.36
N ARG A 470 28.43 -21.69 -4.45
CA ARG A 470 29.21 -21.33 -5.65
C ARG A 470 29.84 -19.94 -5.50
N ILE A 471 30.60 -19.73 -4.42
CA ILE A 471 31.14 -18.43 -3.99
C ILE A 471 31.89 -17.69 -5.11
N SER A 472 32.80 -18.36 -5.82
CA SER A 472 33.56 -17.71 -6.92
C SER A 472 32.69 -17.22 -8.08
N LYS A 473 31.55 -17.87 -8.36
CA LYS A 473 30.60 -17.40 -9.37
C LYS A 473 29.80 -16.20 -8.85
N ALA A 474 29.37 -16.25 -7.60
CA ALA A 474 28.68 -15.15 -6.93
C ALA A 474 29.55 -13.88 -6.93
N GLU A 475 30.82 -13.99 -6.53
CA GLU A 475 31.77 -12.87 -6.51
C GLU A 475 31.92 -12.20 -7.89
N LYS A 476 32.06 -13.00 -8.95
CA LYS A 476 32.15 -12.49 -10.33
C LYS A 476 30.91 -11.71 -10.76
N ASP A 477 29.72 -12.21 -10.42
CA ASP A 477 28.47 -11.54 -10.78
C ASP A 477 28.26 -10.26 -9.94
N LEU A 478 28.62 -10.27 -8.66
CA LEU A 478 28.60 -9.07 -7.83
C LEU A 478 29.59 -8.01 -8.33
N GLN A 479 30.78 -8.42 -8.78
CA GLN A 479 31.74 -7.51 -9.39
C GLN A 479 31.17 -6.85 -10.65
N ARG A 480 30.59 -7.64 -11.57
CA ARG A 480 29.93 -7.12 -12.77
C ARG A 480 28.80 -6.16 -12.43
N ALA A 481 27.99 -6.48 -11.42
CA ALA A 481 26.90 -5.62 -10.99
C ALA A 481 27.42 -4.26 -10.48
N ARG A 482 28.51 -4.23 -9.69
CA ARG A 482 29.17 -2.99 -9.22
C ARG A 482 29.78 -2.18 -10.37
N GLU A 483 30.31 -2.84 -11.40
CA GLU A 483 30.86 -2.15 -12.58
C GLU A 483 29.74 -1.52 -13.44
N MET A 484 28.59 -2.19 -13.54
CA MET A 484 27.43 -1.70 -14.31
C MET A 484 26.64 -0.62 -13.58
N ASP A 485 26.52 -0.73 -12.26
CA ASP A 485 25.85 0.26 -11.42
C ASP A 485 26.68 0.55 -10.16
N PRO A 486 27.66 1.47 -10.28
CA PRO A 486 28.54 1.84 -9.17
C PRO A 486 27.84 2.55 -8.01
N THR A 487 26.60 3.01 -8.21
CA THR A 487 25.80 3.71 -7.19
C THR A 487 24.94 2.74 -6.37
N SER A 488 24.81 1.49 -6.82
CA SER A 488 23.99 0.50 -6.14
C SER A 488 24.69 -0.05 -4.89
N VAL A 489 23.99 0.05 -3.75
CA VAL A 489 24.42 -0.60 -2.49
C VAL A 489 24.20 -2.12 -2.52
N TYR A 490 23.25 -2.61 -3.30
CA TYR A 490 22.81 -4.02 -3.24
C TYR A 490 23.93 -5.04 -3.53
N PRO A 491 24.78 -4.87 -4.57
CA PRO A 491 25.90 -5.78 -4.81
C PRO A 491 26.96 -5.77 -3.69
N VAL A 492 27.10 -4.66 -2.98
CA VAL A 492 28.06 -4.51 -1.88
C VAL A 492 27.52 -5.21 -0.64
N PHE A 493 26.24 -4.99 -0.33
CA PHE A 493 25.52 -5.65 0.75
C PHE A 493 25.56 -7.18 0.61
N ILE A 494 25.09 -7.71 -0.53
CA ILE A 494 25.09 -9.16 -0.77
C ILE A 494 26.50 -9.75 -0.75
N GLY A 495 27.50 -9.01 -1.24
CA GLY A 495 28.90 -9.45 -1.21
C GLY A 495 29.50 -9.48 0.18
N GLY A 496 29.20 -8.49 1.02
CA GLY A 496 29.67 -8.44 2.39
C GLY A 496 29.10 -9.54 3.26
N GLU A 497 27.77 -9.72 3.23
CA GLU A 497 27.08 -10.83 3.90
C GLU A 497 27.61 -12.19 3.44
N MET A 498 27.89 -12.33 2.14
CA MET A 498 28.53 -13.53 1.61
C MET A 498 29.91 -13.78 2.24
N TYR A 499 30.78 -12.76 2.27
CA TYR A 499 32.12 -12.86 2.87
C TYR A 499 32.08 -13.15 4.37
N GLU A 500 31.20 -12.48 5.11
CA GLU A 500 30.98 -12.74 6.54
C GLU A 500 30.51 -14.18 6.79
N SER A 501 29.56 -14.68 5.98
CA SER A 501 29.02 -16.04 6.13
C SER A 501 30.06 -17.14 5.93
N ILE A 502 31.13 -16.87 5.16
CA ILE A 502 32.25 -17.80 4.95
C ILE A 502 33.43 -17.52 5.88
N GLY A 503 33.31 -16.54 6.79
CA GLY A 503 34.33 -16.16 7.77
C GLY A 503 35.43 -15.22 7.25
N ASP A 504 35.26 -14.65 6.05
CA ASP A 504 36.22 -13.69 5.47
C ASP A 504 35.84 -12.24 5.80
N THR A 505 35.89 -11.92 7.09
CA THR A 505 35.55 -10.57 7.59
C THR A 505 36.45 -9.49 6.99
N ALA A 506 37.69 -9.82 6.62
CA ALA A 506 38.62 -8.87 6.01
C ALA A 506 38.15 -8.45 4.60
N ALA A 507 37.72 -9.42 3.76
CA ALA A 507 37.18 -9.11 2.45
C ALA A 507 35.86 -8.32 2.54
N ALA A 508 34.99 -8.66 3.51
CA ALA A 508 33.77 -7.90 3.78
C ALA A 508 34.09 -6.42 4.12
N GLN A 509 34.97 -6.19 5.09
CA GLN A 509 35.40 -4.84 5.49
C GLN A 509 36.04 -4.07 4.33
N GLN A 510 36.90 -4.71 3.54
CA GLN A 510 37.52 -4.07 2.39
C GLN A 510 36.48 -3.66 1.33
N LEU A 511 35.55 -4.57 1.01
CA LEU A 511 34.44 -4.29 0.09
C LEU A 511 33.62 -3.10 0.59
N TYR A 512 33.32 -3.09 1.88
CA TYR A 512 32.55 -2.03 2.53
C TYR A 512 33.24 -0.66 2.44
N LYS A 513 34.53 -0.60 2.79
CA LYS A 513 35.34 0.63 2.69
C LYS A 513 35.44 1.15 1.26
N SER A 514 35.59 0.25 0.29
CA SER A 514 35.68 0.63 -1.12
C SER A 514 34.39 1.32 -1.63
N TYR A 515 33.22 0.83 -1.19
CA TYR A 515 31.93 1.43 -1.52
C TYR A 515 31.74 2.78 -0.84
N ALA A 516 32.10 2.90 0.44
CA ALA A 516 32.04 4.15 1.19
C ALA A 516 32.88 5.25 0.51
N HIS A 517 34.12 4.94 0.13
CA HIS A 517 34.99 5.86 -0.61
C HIS A 517 34.38 6.25 -1.96
N ARG A 518 33.90 5.26 -2.73
CA ARG A 518 33.31 5.51 -4.06
C ARG A 518 32.04 6.34 -3.99
N SER A 519 31.19 6.10 -2.99
CA SER A 519 29.97 6.84 -2.75
C SER A 519 30.27 8.32 -2.48
N LYS A 520 31.28 8.60 -1.64
CA LYS A 520 31.74 9.97 -1.37
C LYS A 520 32.18 10.71 -2.63
N GLU A 521 32.88 10.05 -3.55
CA GLU A 521 33.29 10.65 -4.84
C GLU A 521 32.10 10.97 -5.74
N LEU A 522 31.08 10.10 -5.77
CA LEU A 522 29.91 10.23 -6.63
C LEU A 522 28.96 11.33 -6.12
N THR A 523 28.76 11.41 -4.80
CA THR A 523 27.91 12.46 -4.16
C THR A 523 28.45 13.87 -4.34
N GLN A 524 29.74 14.03 -4.66
CA GLN A 524 30.34 15.35 -4.96
C GLN A 524 30.13 15.80 -6.41
N LYS A 525 29.70 14.91 -7.30
CA LYS A 525 29.64 15.15 -8.76
C LYS A 525 28.21 15.26 -9.32
N GLU A 526 27.22 14.74 -8.61
CA GLU A 526 25.82 14.71 -9.03
C GLU A 526 24.94 15.37 -7.97
N ASP A 527 23.78 15.92 -8.37
CA ASP A 527 22.73 16.30 -7.42
C ASP A 527 22.35 15.08 -6.56
N LEU A 528 22.14 15.33 -5.27
CA LEU A 528 21.93 14.31 -4.23
C LEU A 528 20.73 13.41 -4.54
N ASN A 529 20.99 12.23 -5.14
CA ASN A 529 20.00 11.19 -5.39
C ASN A 529 19.53 10.57 -4.05
N PRO A 530 18.26 10.72 -3.65
CA PRO A 530 17.75 10.20 -2.38
C PRO A 530 17.95 8.69 -2.17
N HIS A 531 17.95 7.91 -3.26
CA HIS A 531 18.15 6.45 -3.19
C HIS A 531 19.60 6.05 -2.89
N LEU A 532 20.57 6.82 -3.42
CA LEU A 532 21.98 6.61 -3.10
C LEU A 532 22.20 6.87 -1.61
N ILE A 533 21.56 7.91 -1.08
CA ILE A 533 21.71 8.28 0.32
C ILE A 533 21.03 7.25 1.20
N GLU A 534 19.79 6.84 0.92
CA GLU A 534 19.15 5.72 1.64
C GLU A 534 20.01 4.45 1.62
N GLY A 535 20.66 4.15 0.49
CA GLY A 535 21.59 3.04 0.37
C GLY A 535 22.80 3.15 1.30
N ILE A 536 23.45 4.31 1.35
CA ILE A 536 24.56 4.61 2.28
C ILE A 536 24.07 4.53 3.74
N LEU A 537 22.89 5.05 4.04
CA LEU A 537 22.31 5.03 5.39
C LEU A 537 22.09 3.61 5.90
N ARG A 538 21.41 2.76 5.11
CA ARG A 538 21.18 1.35 5.46
C ARG A 538 22.50 0.60 5.63
N PHE A 539 23.47 0.92 4.79
CA PHE A 539 24.78 0.30 4.79
C PHE A 539 25.61 0.67 6.03
N CYS A 540 25.67 1.94 6.42
CA CYS A 540 26.38 2.38 7.62
C CYS A 540 25.78 1.81 8.92
N MET A 541 24.46 1.59 8.96
CA MET A 541 23.81 0.99 10.13
C MET A 541 24.03 -0.52 10.24
N ASN A 542 24.10 -1.23 9.11
CA ASN A 542 24.09 -2.70 9.11
C ASN A 542 25.48 -3.35 8.94
N ALA A 543 26.51 -2.59 8.58
CA ALA A 543 27.86 -3.11 8.38
C ALA A 543 28.74 -2.93 9.64
N ASP A 544 29.68 -3.85 9.85
CA ASP A 544 30.82 -3.71 10.79
C ASP A 544 31.85 -2.67 10.30
N LEU A 545 31.37 -1.54 9.79
CA LEU A 545 32.19 -0.39 9.46
C LEU A 545 32.51 0.39 10.74
N PRO A 546 33.74 0.92 10.88
CA PRO A 546 34.08 1.85 11.96
C PRO A 546 33.14 3.06 11.92
N PRO A 547 32.51 3.44 13.05
CA PRO A 547 31.56 4.55 13.10
C PRO A 547 32.15 5.87 12.58
N GLU A 548 33.45 6.12 12.76
CA GLU A 548 34.08 7.40 12.38
C GLU A 548 34.05 7.63 10.86
N GLU A 549 34.25 6.57 10.06
CA GLU A 549 34.20 6.66 8.59
C GLU A 549 32.76 6.96 8.11
N ALA A 550 31.75 6.38 8.77
CA ALA A 550 30.34 6.61 8.46
C ALA A 550 29.86 8.01 8.87
N ILE A 551 30.25 8.46 10.07
CA ILE A 551 29.96 9.81 10.59
C ILE A 551 30.49 10.86 9.62
N SER A 552 31.75 10.75 9.20
CA SER A 552 32.37 11.72 8.29
C SER A 552 31.61 11.86 6.96
N ILE A 553 31.12 10.76 6.39
CA ILE A 553 30.34 10.80 5.14
C ILE A 553 29.01 11.49 5.38
N LEU A 554 28.31 11.11 6.45
CA LEU A 554 26.97 11.61 6.73
C LEU A 554 26.95 13.07 7.17
N GLU A 555 27.97 13.55 7.89
CA GLU A 555 28.13 14.98 8.22
C GLU A 555 28.31 15.85 6.97
N ASN A 556 29.07 15.36 6.00
CA ASN A 556 29.26 16.06 4.73
C ASN A 556 27.95 16.14 3.93
N LEU A 557 27.17 15.04 3.89
CA LEU A 557 25.85 15.01 3.26
C LEU A 557 24.85 15.94 3.97
N ASN A 558 24.85 15.94 5.32
CA ASN A 558 23.96 16.78 6.11
C ASN A 558 24.25 18.28 5.93
N ARG A 559 25.52 18.66 5.78
CA ARG A 559 25.93 20.06 5.51
C ARG A 559 25.53 20.54 4.12
N SER A 560 25.56 19.68 3.10
CA SER A 560 25.25 20.05 1.71
C SER A 560 23.77 19.98 1.37
N GLU A 561 22.94 19.36 2.21
CA GLU A 561 21.51 19.18 1.96
C GLU A 561 20.71 20.47 2.22
N THR A 562 19.78 20.80 1.31
CA THR A 562 18.93 21.99 1.42
C THR A 562 17.49 21.64 1.80
N ARG A 563 17.09 20.37 1.67
CA ARG A 563 15.76 19.86 2.04
C ARG A 563 15.72 19.55 3.55
N GLU A 564 14.88 20.28 4.30
CA GLU A 564 14.71 20.11 5.76
C GLU A 564 14.40 18.66 6.17
N LEU A 565 13.56 17.95 5.39
CA LEU A 565 13.20 16.56 5.68
C LEU A 565 14.39 15.60 5.67
N LEU A 566 15.32 15.78 4.72
CA LEU A 566 16.50 14.93 4.60
C LEU A 566 17.57 15.30 5.62
N LYS A 567 17.71 16.59 5.93
CA LYS A 567 18.54 17.05 7.07
C LYS A 567 18.11 16.42 8.39
N LEU A 568 16.81 16.35 8.63
CA LEU A 568 16.25 15.66 9.81
C LEU A 568 16.63 14.17 9.82
N GLN A 569 16.50 13.49 8.68
CA GLN A 569 16.88 12.07 8.57
C GLN A 569 18.38 11.84 8.79
N TYR A 570 19.24 12.70 8.22
CA TYR A 570 20.69 12.60 8.39
C TYR A 570 21.11 12.94 9.82
N GLY A 571 20.50 13.94 10.45
CA GLY A 571 20.70 14.25 11.87
C GLY A 571 20.40 13.08 12.79
N MET A 572 19.28 12.37 12.58
CA MET A 572 18.94 11.16 13.35
C MET A 572 19.98 10.05 13.19
N LEU A 573 20.51 9.88 11.99
CA LEU A 573 21.47 8.82 11.70
C LEU A 573 22.86 9.19 12.21
N LEU A 574 23.20 10.48 12.20
CA LEU A 574 24.39 11.01 12.88
C LEU A 574 24.30 10.79 14.38
N SER A 575 23.15 11.02 15.01
CA SER A 575 23.02 10.75 16.45
C SER A 575 23.24 9.28 16.78
N ILE A 576 22.63 8.36 16.02
CA ILE A 576 22.84 6.91 16.19
C ILE A 576 24.31 6.53 16.01
N LEU A 577 24.99 7.05 14.98
CA LEU A 577 26.39 6.73 14.72
C LEU A 577 27.34 7.32 15.76
N HIS A 578 27.11 8.57 16.19
CA HIS A 578 27.86 9.20 17.29
C HIS A 578 27.71 8.41 18.59
N LEU A 579 26.50 7.88 18.88
CA LEU A 579 26.29 7.00 20.04
C LEU A 579 27.07 5.69 19.93
N ARG A 580 27.04 5.04 18.76
CA ARG A 580 27.88 3.85 18.49
C ARG A 580 29.37 4.15 18.62
N ASN A 581 29.80 5.38 18.35
CA ASN A 581 31.18 5.81 18.48
C ASN A 581 31.58 6.21 19.92
N GLY A 582 30.60 6.39 20.81
CA GLY A 582 30.82 6.90 22.16
C GLY A 582 30.87 8.43 22.28
N ASP A 583 30.40 9.15 21.28
CA ASP A 583 30.35 10.62 21.18
C ASP A 583 28.98 11.14 21.63
N TYR A 584 28.73 11.08 22.94
CA TYR A 584 27.40 11.31 23.54
C TYR A 584 26.90 12.75 23.44
N GLU A 585 27.79 13.73 23.59
CA GLU A 585 27.43 15.15 23.54
C GLU A 585 26.99 15.54 22.12
N GLU A 586 27.72 15.05 21.11
CA GLU A 586 27.43 15.22 19.70
C GLU A 586 26.10 14.56 19.33
N ALA A 587 25.84 13.36 19.85
CA ALA A 587 24.58 12.68 19.63
C ALA A 587 23.38 13.41 20.24
N LEU A 588 23.53 13.96 21.45
CA LEU A 588 22.50 14.75 22.11
C LEU A 588 22.19 16.03 21.34
N GLN A 589 23.19 16.71 20.79
CA GLN A 589 22.98 17.92 19.98
C GLN A 589 22.04 17.67 18.78
N TYR A 590 22.24 16.57 18.04
CA TYR A 590 21.36 16.21 16.92
C TYR A 590 19.95 15.80 17.36
N CYS A 591 19.80 15.25 18.57
CA CYS A 591 18.52 14.82 19.13
C CYS A 591 17.70 15.96 19.76
N GLU A 592 18.35 16.91 20.44
CA GLU A 592 17.70 18.02 21.16
C GLU A 592 17.16 19.08 20.21
N GLU A 593 17.92 19.46 19.16
CA GLU A 593 17.53 20.52 18.22
C GLU A 593 16.24 20.17 17.44
N LYS A 594 15.91 18.88 17.31
CA LYS A 594 14.85 18.38 16.40
C LYS A 594 13.87 17.38 17.04
N ARG A 595 13.88 17.23 18.38
CA ARG A 595 13.07 16.24 19.14
C ARG A 595 11.59 16.21 18.73
N GLY A 596 10.95 17.38 18.59
CA GLY A 596 9.54 17.49 18.18
C GLY A 596 9.25 17.13 16.72
N GLU A 597 10.17 17.44 15.81
CA GLU A 597 10.06 17.15 14.36
C GLU A 597 10.32 15.65 14.08
N LEU A 598 11.21 15.02 14.85
CA LEU A 598 11.50 13.58 14.83
C LEU A 598 10.29 12.71 15.19
N PHE A 599 9.55 13.12 16.23
CA PHE A 599 8.28 12.47 16.60
C PHE A 599 7.21 12.65 15.52
N GLY A 600 7.14 13.83 14.90
CA GLY A 600 6.30 14.08 13.74
C GLY A 600 6.59 13.09 12.62
N LEU A 601 7.86 12.87 12.29
CA LEU A 601 8.30 11.94 11.25
C LEU A 601 7.93 10.47 11.53
N LEU A 602 8.22 9.95 12.72
CA LEU A 602 7.90 8.55 13.07
C LEU A 602 6.38 8.29 13.12
N VAL A 603 5.60 9.29 13.52
CA VAL A 603 4.14 9.21 13.62
C VAL A 603 3.46 9.41 12.25
N GLN A 604 3.97 10.33 11.42
CA GLN A 604 3.37 10.72 10.12
C GLN A 604 3.66 9.74 8.98
N PHE A 605 4.72 8.91 9.08
CA PHE A 605 5.14 8.02 8.00
C PHE A 605 5.07 6.52 8.36
N PRO A 606 3.87 5.91 8.35
CA PRO A 606 3.67 4.52 8.77
C PRO A 606 4.33 3.46 7.85
N ASN A 607 4.66 3.80 6.60
CA ASN A 607 5.11 2.84 5.57
C ASN A 607 6.56 3.00 5.12
N HIS A 608 7.32 3.96 5.66
CA HIS A 608 8.76 3.97 5.43
C HIS A 608 9.35 2.88 6.33
N GLY A 609 10.06 1.91 5.74
CA GLY A 609 10.57 0.69 6.39
C GLY A 609 11.61 0.92 7.51
N TRP A 610 11.26 1.75 8.49
CA TRP A 610 11.93 2.06 9.74
C TRP A 610 11.55 1.06 10.85
N SER A 611 10.89 -0.05 10.50
CA SER A 611 10.36 -1.03 11.46
C SER A 611 11.42 -1.64 12.38
N ASN A 612 12.70 -1.60 11.99
CA ASN A 612 13.82 -1.99 12.84
C ASN A 612 14.65 -0.79 13.32
N THR A 613 14.39 0.44 12.84
CA THR A 613 15.19 1.61 13.23
C THR A 613 14.92 2.05 14.66
N TRP A 614 13.77 1.70 15.22
CA TRP A 614 13.55 1.90 16.66
C TRP A 614 14.52 1.08 17.52
N LYS A 615 15.06 -0.05 17.03
CA LYS A 615 16.13 -0.79 17.73
C LYS A 615 17.42 0.04 17.84
N TYR A 616 17.70 0.88 16.84
CA TYR A 616 18.81 1.82 16.90
C TYR A 616 18.50 3.03 17.80
N ILE A 617 17.24 3.47 17.88
CA ILE A 617 16.81 4.46 18.89
C ILE A 617 16.96 3.89 20.30
N VAL A 618 16.66 2.61 20.49
CA VAL A 618 16.89 1.85 21.73
C VAL A 618 18.37 1.82 22.09
N GLU A 619 19.22 1.37 21.17
CA GLU A 619 20.67 1.28 21.37
C GLU A 619 21.28 2.66 21.68
N ALA A 620 20.78 3.69 20.98
CA ALA A 620 21.08 5.09 21.21
C ALA A 620 20.71 5.58 22.63
N VAL A 621 19.49 5.30 23.08
CA VAL A 621 19.02 5.67 24.44
C VAL A 621 19.78 4.89 25.53
N GLN A 622 20.38 3.75 25.22
CA GLN A 622 21.04 2.85 26.18
C GLN A 622 22.52 3.10 26.42
N LEU A 623 23.20 3.89 25.58
CA LEU A 623 24.60 4.20 25.76
C LEU A 623 24.74 5.55 26.50
N GLU A 624 24.40 5.61 27.78
CA GLU A 624 24.87 6.70 28.66
C GLU A 624 26.01 6.16 29.55
N PRO A 625 27.27 6.61 29.40
CA PRO A 625 28.30 6.36 30.38
C PRO A 625 28.42 7.59 31.29
N LYS A 626 27.71 7.54 32.42
CA LYS A 626 28.10 8.03 33.76
C LYS A 626 26.86 8.10 34.66
N GLN A 627 26.67 7.09 35.51
CA GLN A 627 26.03 7.13 36.84
C GLN A 627 24.93 8.19 37.16
N GLU A 628 24.08 8.56 36.22
CA GLU A 628 22.86 9.35 36.46
C GLU A 628 21.64 8.57 35.97
N GLU A 629 20.48 8.82 36.58
CA GLU A 629 19.22 8.17 36.20
C GLU A 629 18.85 8.59 34.76
N PRO A 630 18.58 7.64 33.84
CA PRO A 630 18.19 7.95 32.47
C PRO A 630 16.93 8.83 32.37
N ASP A 631 16.92 9.78 31.45
CA ASP A 631 15.75 10.62 31.15
C ASP A 631 14.61 9.83 30.47
N LEU A 632 13.67 9.29 31.25
CA LEU A 632 12.46 8.63 30.75
C LEU A 632 11.45 9.59 30.04
N THR A 633 11.75 10.88 29.96
CA THR A 633 10.91 11.87 29.26
C THR A 633 10.73 11.50 27.79
N PHE A 634 11.77 10.94 27.13
CA PHE A 634 11.66 10.49 25.75
C PHE A 634 10.58 9.42 25.58
N VAL A 635 10.65 8.35 26.38
CA VAL A 635 9.72 7.22 26.29
C VAL A 635 8.30 7.63 26.66
N THR A 636 8.17 8.48 27.69
CA THR A 636 6.88 9.04 28.12
C THR A 636 6.24 9.87 27.00
N ASN A 637 7.01 10.75 26.36
CA ASN A 637 6.53 11.57 25.25
C ASN A 637 6.16 10.73 24.03
N LEU A 638 6.95 9.71 23.69
CA LEU A 638 6.66 8.77 22.61
C LEU A 638 5.32 8.06 22.87
N PHE A 639 5.12 7.55 24.08
CA PHE A 639 3.88 6.86 24.44
C PHE A 639 2.66 7.79 24.36
N GLN A 640 2.74 9.01 24.88
CA GLN A 640 1.62 9.97 24.82
C GLN A 640 1.31 10.42 23.39
N ALA A 641 2.35 10.69 22.58
CA ALA A 641 2.18 11.06 21.18
C ALA A 641 1.56 9.90 20.38
N ALA A 642 2.06 8.68 20.58
CA ALA A 642 1.52 7.47 19.95
C ALA A 642 0.06 7.22 20.36
N LYS A 643 -0.29 7.45 21.63
CA LYS A 643 -1.67 7.37 22.12
C LYS A 643 -2.57 8.42 21.47
N LYS A 644 -2.12 9.68 21.36
CA LYS A 644 -2.86 10.76 20.69
C LYS A 644 -3.09 10.46 19.20
N ALA A 645 -2.11 9.85 18.55
CA ALA A 645 -2.16 9.47 17.13
C ALA A 645 -2.86 8.13 16.86
N GLY A 646 -3.30 7.39 17.87
CA GLY A 646 -3.88 6.05 17.71
C GLY A 646 -2.91 4.98 17.21
N ARG A 647 -1.58 5.22 17.31
CA ARG A 647 -0.51 4.32 16.84
C ARG A 647 -0.14 3.31 17.92
N LYS A 648 -0.83 2.16 17.94
CA LYS A 648 -0.62 1.11 18.95
C LYS A 648 0.77 0.47 18.85
N ASP A 649 1.29 0.31 17.65
CA ASP A 649 2.65 -0.18 17.36
C ASP A 649 3.72 0.65 18.08
N LEU A 650 3.62 1.99 18.01
CA LEU A 650 4.55 2.89 18.70
C LEU A 650 4.38 2.87 20.23
N GLN A 651 3.16 2.66 20.73
CA GLN A 651 2.93 2.48 22.17
C GLN A 651 3.61 1.20 22.69
N VAL A 652 3.61 0.14 21.88
CA VAL A 652 4.26 -1.13 22.24
C VAL A 652 5.78 -0.98 22.22
N ILE A 653 6.33 -0.31 21.20
CA ILE A 653 7.77 0.01 21.12
C ILE A 653 8.21 0.81 22.36
N ALA A 654 7.46 1.86 22.74
CA ALA A 654 7.75 2.64 23.95
C ALA A 654 7.79 1.77 25.22
N ARG A 655 6.88 0.81 25.33
CA ARG A 655 6.86 -0.13 26.46
C ARG A 655 8.04 -1.10 26.43
N PHE A 656 8.44 -1.62 25.27
CA PHE A 656 9.66 -2.43 25.18
C PHE A 656 10.89 -1.65 25.62
N ILE A 657 11.04 -0.38 25.19
CA ILE A 657 12.13 0.49 25.67
C ILE A 657 12.15 0.59 27.20
N ASN A 658 10.98 0.78 27.84
CA ASN A 658 10.87 0.76 29.31
C ASN A 658 11.27 -0.59 29.92
N ALA A 659 10.94 -1.70 29.27
CA ALA A 659 11.29 -3.03 29.77
C ALA A 659 12.81 -3.22 29.85
N GLN A 660 13.54 -2.76 28.84
CA GLN A 660 15.01 -2.82 28.84
C GLN A 660 15.63 -1.97 29.95
N TYR A 661 15.03 -0.79 30.23
CA TYR A 661 15.40 0.03 31.38
C TYR A 661 15.30 -0.78 32.69
N PHE A 662 14.13 -1.36 32.97
CA PHE A 662 13.91 -2.13 34.20
C PHE A 662 14.87 -3.33 34.32
N SER A 663 15.19 -3.97 33.20
CA SER A 663 16.16 -5.07 33.16
C SER A 663 17.58 -4.65 33.58
N ARG A 664 18.02 -3.44 33.19
CA ARG A 664 19.37 -2.94 33.47
C ARG A 664 19.52 -2.35 34.88
N TYR A 665 18.48 -1.69 35.39
CA TYR A 665 18.55 -0.94 36.67
C TYR A 665 17.92 -1.67 37.88
N GLY A 666 17.42 -2.91 37.69
CA GLY A 666 17.14 -3.83 38.81
C GLY A 666 15.68 -3.92 39.27
N GLU A 667 14.73 -3.47 38.47
CA GLU A 667 13.30 -3.46 38.78
C GLU A 667 12.59 -4.66 38.13
N SER A 668 12.88 -5.87 38.62
CA SER A 668 12.41 -7.12 37.99
C SER A 668 10.89 -7.28 38.00
N GLN A 669 10.16 -6.68 38.95
CA GLN A 669 8.69 -6.76 38.98
C GLN A 669 8.06 -5.86 37.92
N GLU A 670 8.65 -4.71 37.67
CA GLU A 670 8.25 -3.72 36.68
C GLU A 670 8.50 -4.25 35.27
N LEU A 671 9.66 -4.88 35.03
CA LEU A 671 9.94 -5.64 33.80
C LEU A 671 8.85 -6.68 33.53
N LEU A 672 8.53 -7.52 34.51
CA LEU A 672 7.49 -8.54 34.40
C LEU A 672 6.12 -7.93 34.16
N SER A 673 5.81 -6.80 34.78
CA SER A 673 4.55 -6.06 34.59
C SER A 673 4.42 -5.57 33.15
N VAL A 674 5.47 -4.97 32.59
CA VAL A 674 5.49 -4.49 31.21
C VAL A 674 5.25 -5.65 30.23
N TYR A 675 5.96 -6.76 30.39
CA TYR A 675 5.77 -7.93 29.51
C TYR A 675 4.37 -8.54 29.61
N ARG A 676 3.76 -8.54 30.81
CA ARG A 676 2.34 -8.94 31.00
C ARG A 676 1.37 -8.00 30.30
N GLU A 677 1.56 -6.68 30.42
CA GLU A 677 0.73 -5.69 29.72
C GLU A 677 0.85 -5.79 28.21
N LEU A 678 2.04 -6.14 27.71
CA LEU A 678 2.27 -6.37 26.29
C LEU A 678 1.74 -7.73 25.82
N GLY A 679 1.56 -8.70 26.73
CA GLY A 679 1.25 -10.08 26.38
C GLY A 679 2.42 -10.77 25.66
N ALA A 680 3.65 -10.30 25.89
CA ALA A 680 4.86 -10.84 25.29
C ALA A 680 5.49 -11.89 26.23
N PRO A 681 5.99 -13.03 25.73
CA PRO A 681 6.91 -13.86 26.49
C PRO A 681 8.28 -13.16 26.58
N LEU A 682 8.88 -13.08 27.77
CA LEU A 682 10.32 -12.77 27.92
C LEU A 682 11.17 -13.68 27.02
N GLU A 683 12.33 -13.20 26.55
CA GLU A 683 13.21 -14.02 25.70
C GLU A 683 13.60 -15.33 26.39
N GLU A 684 13.81 -15.31 27.71
CA GLU A 684 14.13 -16.50 28.52
C GLU A 684 13.05 -17.58 28.58
N HIS A 685 11.80 -17.24 28.28
CA HIS A 685 10.73 -18.22 28.14
C HIS A 685 10.83 -19.01 26.84
N TRP A 686 11.67 -18.60 25.90
CA TRP A 686 11.84 -19.31 24.64
C TRP A 686 12.93 -20.39 24.76
N ARG A 687 12.59 -21.58 24.24
CA ARG A 687 13.60 -22.55 23.80
C ARG A 687 13.77 -22.42 22.30
N VAL A 688 14.99 -22.44 21.82
CA VAL A 688 15.31 -22.35 20.39
C VAL A 688 16.16 -23.52 19.93
N VAL A 689 16.00 -23.94 18.67
CA VAL A 689 16.84 -24.97 18.04
C VAL A 689 17.07 -24.68 16.56
N GLY A 690 18.27 -25.00 16.10
CA GLY A 690 18.78 -24.78 14.75
C GLY A 690 20.30 -24.56 14.79
N PRO A 691 20.92 -24.04 13.73
CA PRO A 691 20.33 -23.82 12.41
C PRO A 691 20.16 -25.13 11.62
N PHE A 692 18.98 -25.31 11.03
CA PHE A 692 18.72 -26.29 9.98
C PHE A 692 19.04 -25.70 8.60
N GLU A 693 19.35 -26.53 7.61
CA GLU A 693 19.66 -26.08 6.25
C GLU A 693 18.44 -25.45 5.54
N ASN A 694 18.58 -24.25 4.97
CA ASN A 694 17.49 -23.56 4.24
C ASN A 694 17.46 -23.82 2.73
N ARG A 695 17.69 -25.06 2.30
CA ARG A 695 17.33 -25.51 0.95
C ARG A 695 15.88 -26.00 1.00
N SER A 696 14.98 -25.24 0.39
CA SER A 696 13.53 -25.43 0.55
C SER A 696 13.07 -25.37 2.02
N GLY A 697 13.79 -24.64 2.87
CA GLY A 697 13.68 -24.76 4.33
C GLY A 697 12.29 -24.46 4.86
N PHE A 698 11.54 -23.55 4.23
CA PHE A 698 10.14 -23.29 4.56
C PHE A 698 9.26 -24.55 4.42
N HIS A 699 9.42 -25.31 3.33
CA HIS A 699 8.59 -26.48 3.00
C HIS A 699 9.09 -27.77 3.63
N ARG A 700 10.41 -27.93 3.70
CA ARG A 700 11.07 -29.10 4.27
C ARG A 700 10.66 -29.25 5.72
N ARG A 701 10.19 -30.44 6.10
CA ARG A 701 9.90 -30.77 7.48
C ARG A 701 11.21 -31.10 8.19
N PHE A 702 11.36 -30.57 9.40
CA PHE A 702 12.45 -30.90 10.31
C PHE A 702 11.89 -31.58 11.56
N PRO A 703 12.70 -32.33 12.32
CA PRO A 703 12.24 -33.11 13.47
C PRO A 703 11.37 -32.33 14.49
N PRO A 704 11.64 -31.05 14.82
CA PRO A 704 10.78 -30.27 15.71
C PRO A 704 9.31 -30.13 15.26
N GLU A 705 9.01 -30.32 13.98
CA GLU A 705 7.63 -30.28 13.46
C GLU A 705 6.85 -31.58 13.72
N GLU A 706 7.54 -32.68 14.04
CA GLU A 706 6.94 -33.99 14.26
C GLU A 706 6.73 -34.26 15.75
N SER A 707 7.76 -34.00 16.55
CA SER A 707 7.70 -34.15 18.01
C SER A 707 8.72 -33.23 18.67
N ILE A 708 8.40 -32.76 19.87
CA ILE A 708 9.29 -31.93 20.67
C ILE A 708 9.95 -32.82 21.73
N ASP A 709 11.25 -33.03 21.60
CA ASP A 709 12.12 -33.59 22.63
C ASP A 709 13.22 -32.58 22.93
N LEU A 710 13.15 -31.97 24.12
CA LEU A 710 14.11 -30.94 24.57
C LEU A 710 15.50 -31.50 24.86
N THR A 711 15.64 -32.83 24.99
CA THR A 711 16.92 -33.51 25.23
C THR A 711 17.57 -34.03 23.95
N ALA A 712 16.81 -34.08 22.86
CA ALA A 712 17.30 -34.60 21.58
C ALA A 712 18.41 -33.75 20.97
N THR A 713 19.30 -34.45 20.26
CA THR A 713 20.34 -33.85 19.41
C THR A 713 20.03 -34.22 17.96
N TYR A 714 19.99 -33.22 17.08
CA TYR A 714 19.69 -33.37 15.67
C TYR A 714 20.94 -33.15 14.81
N GLU A 715 21.04 -33.82 13.67
CA GLU A 715 22.09 -33.60 12.67
C GLU A 715 21.59 -32.63 11.58
N SER A 716 22.38 -31.60 11.28
CA SER A 716 22.07 -30.58 10.27
C SER A 716 23.36 -30.12 9.57
N ALA A 717 23.44 -30.33 8.25
CA ALA A 717 24.60 -29.94 7.43
C ALA A 717 25.97 -30.37 8.03
N GLY A 718 26.04 -31.56 8.64
CA GLY A 718 27.24 -32.10 9.28
C GLY A 718 27.53 -31.54 10.67
N ARG A 719 26.57 -30.86 11.31
CA ARG A 719 26.65 -30.31 12.67
C ARG A 719 25.56 -30.90 13.56
N LYS A 720 25.87 -31.01 14.85
CA LYS A 720 24.90 -31.34 15.89
C LYS A 720 24.24 -30.09 16.44
N VAL A 721 22.91 -30.06 16.43
CA VAL A 721 22.09 -28.97 16.98
C VAL A 721 21.15 -29.52 18.05
N ARG A 722 20.86 -28.72 19.09
CA ARG A 722 20.00 -29.11 20.22
C ARG A 722 19.17 -27.92 20.68
N TRP A 723 18.10 -28.19 21.43
CA TRP A 723 17.35 -27.13 22.09
C TRP A 723 18.21 -26.41 23.13
N GLN A 724 18.08 -25.09 23.19
CA GLN A 724 18.76 -24.25 24.16
C GLN A 724 17.87 -23.10 24.62
N LYS A 725 18.15 -22.54 25.79
CA LYS A 725 17.52 -21.30 26.27
C LYS A 725 17.89 -20.16 25.32
N MET A 726 16.92 -19.31 25.02
CA MET A 726 17.17 -18.03 24.37
C MET A 726 17.25 -16.95 25.45
N ASN A 727 18.29 -16.11 25.40
CA ASN A 727 18.33 -14.84 26.10
C ASN A 727 19.49 -14.04 25.49
N ASP A 728 19.20 -12.95 24.80
CA ASP A 728 20.24 -12.04 24.28
C ASP A 728 20.54 -10.88 25.23
N GLY A 729 19.86 -10.82 26.38
CA GLY A 729 20.03 -9.81 27.40
C GLY A 729 19.43 -8.44 27.04
N THR A 730 18.73 -8.33 25.90
CA THR A 730 18.25 -7.04 25.42
C THR A 730 16.87 -6.69 25.96
N TYR A 731 15.98 -7.66 26.14
CA TYR A 731 14.58 -7.47 26.59
C TYR A 731 13.77 -6.51 25.71
N ASP A 732 14.08 -6.43 24.41
CA ASP A 732 13.33 -5.63 23.42
C ASP A 732 12.11 -6.37 22.85
N GLY A 733 11.88 -7.62 23.29
CA GLY A 733 10.79 -8.48 22.82
C GLY A 733 11.08 -9.18 21.50
N TYR A 734 12.23 -8.95 20.88
CA TYR A 734 12.68 -9.62 19.67
C TYR A 734 13.48 -10.86 20.04
N VAL A 735 12.99 -12.02 19.63
CA VAL A 735 13.72 -13.26 19.79
C VAL A 735 14.80 -13.33 18.72
N ASN A 736 16.01 -12.84 19.04
CA ASN A 736 17.13 -12.79 18.10
C ASN A 736 17.81 -14.15 17.90
N LEU A 737 17.35 -14.93 16.93
CA LEU A 737 17.90 -16.24 16.63
C LEU A 737 19.36 -16.19 16.18
N ARG A 738 19.83 -15.08 15.58
CA ARG A 738 21.24 -14.93 15.15
C ARG A 738 22.21 -15.02 16.32
N THR A 739 21.87 -14.53 17.51
CA THR A 739 22.80 -14.58 18.67
C THR A 739 22.94 -15.99 19.24
N ALA A 740 21.88 -16.80 19.15
CA ALA A 740 21.86 -18.16 19.68
C ALA A 740 22.26 -19.23 18.64
N LEU A 741 21.95 -19.01 17.36
CA LEU A 741 22.03 -20.02 16.31
C LEU A 741 23.00 -19.57 15.20
N GLN A 742 24.14 -20.25 15.08
CA GLN A 742 25.17 -19.97 14.08
C GLN A 742 25.52 -21.21 13.25
N PRO A 743 25.76 -21.08 11.93
CA PRO A 743 25.65 -19.86 11.11
C PRO A 743 24.19 -19.46 10.86
N SER A 744 23.94 -18.16 10.67
CA SER A 744 22.59 -17.63 10.47
C SER A 744 22.17 -17.50 9.00
N SER A 745 23.09 -17.42 8.04
CA SER A 745 22.75 -17.29 6.62
C SER A 745 22.23 -18.62 6.06
N TRP A 746 21.17 -18.56 5.24
CA TRP A 746 20.53 -19.75 4.65
C TRP A 746 20.20 -20.81 5.70
N ALA A 747 19.64 -20.38 6.83
CA ALA A 747 19.32 -21.20 8.00
C ALA A 747 17.81 -21.32 8.26
N VAL A 748 17.41 -22.29 9.06
CA VAL A 748 16.04 -22.46 9.58
C VAL A 748 16.12 -22.71 11.06
N GLY A 749 15.20 -22.12 11.82
CA GLY A 749 15.26 -22.09 13.27
C GLY A 749 13.86 -22.18 13.83
N TYR A 750 13.79 -22.73 15.03
CA TYR A 750 12.54 -22.92 15.74
C TYR A 750 12.58 -22.22 17.07
N GLY A 751 11.45 -21.62 17.45
CA GLY A 751 11.17 -21.14 18.80
C GLY A 751 10.01 -21.91 19.40
N LEU A 752 10.14 -22.31 20.65
CA LEU A 752 9.12 -23.01 21.43
C LEU A 752 8.82 -22.23 22.70
N VAL A 753 7.53 -22.03 22.98
CA VAL A 753 7.04 -21.50 24.24
C VAL A 753 5.72 -22.19 24.62
N TYR A 754 5.46 -22.34 25.91
CA TYR A 754 4.19 -22.82 26.44
C TYR A 754 3.39 -21.66 27.01
N ILE A 755 2.12 -21.56 26.60
CA ILE A 755 1.17 -20.53 27.03
C ILE A 755 0.16 -21.16 27.97
N HIS A 756 0.19 -20.79 29.25
CA HIS A 756 -0.81 -21.21 30.20
C HIS A 756 -2.02 -20.27 30.16
N SER A 757 -3.22 -20.83 29.97
CA SER A 757 -4.48 -20.09 30.05
C SER A 757 -5.40 -20.71 31.10
N PRO A 758 -6.00 -19.94 32.02
CA PRO A 758 -6.87 -20.50 33.06
C PRO A 758 -8.21 -20.99 32.50
N GLU A 759 -8.63 -20.47 31.34
CA GLU A 759 -9.91 -20.77 30.71
C GLU A 759 -9.79 -20.87 29.19
N LYS A 760 -10.84 -21.38 28.54
CA LYS A 760 -10.92 -21.35 27.08
C LYS A 760 -11.24 -19.94 26.63
N ARG A 761 -10.34 -19.28 25.91
CA ARG A 761 -10.60 -17.92 25.40
C ARG A 761 -10.02 -17.67 24.02
N LYS A 762 -10.66 -16.76 23.30
CA LYS A 762 -10.17 -16.25 22.01
C LYS A 762 -9.04 -15.26 22.30
N VAL A 763 -7.94 -15.40 21.57
CA VAL A 763 -6.79 -14.48 21.63
C VAL A 763 -6.30 -14.16 20.22
N GLN A 764 -5.51 -13.11 20.10
CA GLN A 764 -4.74 -12.79 18.90
C GLN A 764 -3.26 -13.09 19.14
N LEU A 765 -2.68 -13.94 18.30
CA LEU A 765 -1.23 -14.08 18.16
C LEU A 765 -0.76 -13.01 17.19
N ARG A 766 -0.06 -11.99 17.71
CA ARG A 766 0.52 -10.91 16.92
C ARG A 766 1.99 -11.22 16.71
N LEU A 767 2.40 -11.38 15.46
CA LEU A 767 3.75 -11.78 15.11
C LEU A 767 4.34 -10.89 14.02
N ALA A 768 5.66 -10.78 14.05
CA ALA A 768 6.44 -10.13 13.00
C ALA A 768 7.77 -10.86 12.84
N THR A 769 8.14 -11.13 11.60
CA THR A 769 9.42 -11.72 11.21
C THR A 769 9.81 -11.13 9.86
N ASP A 770 11.11 -10.93 9.67
CA ASP A 770 11.78 -10.51 8.43
C ASP A 770 11.68 -11.54 7.29
N GLU A 771 11.36 -12.78 7.64
CA GLU A 771 11.48 -13.94 6.77
C GLU A 771 10.20 -14.78 6.74
N SER A 772 10.26 -15.92 6.06
CA SER A 772 9.13 -16.84 5.98
C SER A 772 8.95 -17.55 7.31
N CYS A 773 7.71 -17.66 7.79
CA CYS A 773 7.43 -18.38 9.03
C CYS A 773 6.20 -19.29 8.97
N LYS A 774 6.21 -20.27 9.87
CA LYS A 774 5.07 -21.16 10.16
C LYS A 774 4.84 -21.20 11.65
N LEU A 775 3.57 -21.23 12.04
CA LEU A 775 3.16 -21.20 13.44
C LEU A 775 2.19 -22.34 13.71
N TRP A 776 2.51 -23.15 14.72
CA TRP A 776 1.66 -24.22 15.20
C TRP A 776 1.22 -23.93 16.64
N LEU A 777 -0.06 -24.13 16.90
CA LEU A 777 -0.65 -24.11 18.23
C LEU A 777 -1.25 -25.49 18.51
N ASN A 778 -0.76 -26.15 19.56
CA ASN A 778 -1.19 -27.51 19.93
C ASN A 778 -1.15 -28.46 18.73
N ASP A 779 0.00 -28.49 18.03
CA ASP A 779 0.29 -29.33 16.85
C ASP A 779 -0.55 -29.04 15.59
N LYS A 780 -1.45 -28.05 15.66
CA LYS A 780 -2.20 -27.57 14.50
C LYS A 780 -1.50 -26.37 13.88
N LEU A 781 -1.19 -26.43 12.58
CA LEU A 781 -0.74 -25.28 11.83
C LEU A 781 -1.86 -24.22 11.81
N VAL A 782 -1.61 -23.09 12.47
CA VAL A 782 -2.58 -21.98 12.58
C VAL A 782 -2.24 -20.82 11.66
N TRP A 783 -0.97 -20.69 11.26
CA TRP A 783 -0.52 -19.64 10.35
C TRP A 783 0.71 -20.07 9.57
N GLN A 784 0.82 -19.59 8.33
CA GLN A 784 2.05 -19.67 7.56
C GLN A 784 2.13 -18.50 6.58
N VAL A 785 3.33 -18.01 6.37
CA VAL A 785 3.59 -17.00 5.33
C VAL A 785 4.95 -17.21 4.72
N TYR A 786 4.98 -17.22 3.39
CA TYR A 786 6.20 -17.22 2.60
C TYR A 786 6.53 -15.78 2.19
N ARG A 787 7.63 -15.21 2.69
CA ARG A 787 8.11 -13.85 2.40
C ARG A 787 9.62 -13.67 2.65
N GLN A 788 10.19 -12.64 2.04
CA GLN A 788 11.60 -12.21 2.17
C GLN A 788 11.67 -10.66 2.24
N LYS A 789 11.12 -10.05 3.30
CA LYS A 789 11.08 -8.59 3.51
C LYS A 789 10.98 -8.27 4.98
N ASP A 790 11.63 -7.19 5.43
CA ASP A 790 11.47 -6.68 6.80
C ASP A 790 10.02 -6.35 7.11
N VAL A 791 9.59 -6.60 8.34
CA VAL A 791 8.19 -6.49 8.74
C VAL A 791 8.05 -5.71 10.06
N PRO A 792 7.15 -4.71 10.13
CA PRO A 792 6.85 -4.01 11.37
C PRO A 792 6.26 -4.91 12.44
N LEU A 793 6.44 -4.51 13.70
CA LEU A 793 5.85 -5.15 14.86
C LEU A 793 4.32 -5.34 14.69
N ASP A 794 3.79 -6.46 15.20
CA ASP A 794 2.37 -6.84 15.13
C ASP A 794 1.77 -6.93 13.71
N HIS A 795 2.60 -7.06 12.67
CA HIS A 795 2.11 -7.05 11.29
C HIS A 795 1.14 -8.18 10.96
N ASP A 796 1.45 -9.40 11.38
CA ASP A 796 0.58 -10.55 11.17
C ASP A 796 -0.23 -10.77 12.46
N ILE A 797 -1.57 -10.88 12.33
CA ILE A 797 -2.48 -11.05 13.46
C ILE A 797 -3.32 -12.31 13.22
N VAL A 798 -3.16 -13.30 14.10
CA VAL A 798 -3.80 -14.62 13.96
C VAL A 798 -4.76 -14.84 15.12
N SER A 799 -6.06 -14.87 14.85
CA SER A 799 -7.07 -15.19 15.86
C SER A 799 -7.15 -16.69 16.12
N VAL A 800 -6.92 -17.10 17.37
CA VAL A 800 -6.93 -18.51 17.81
C VAL A 800 -7.70 -18.67 19.12
N PHE A 801 -7.98 -19.92 19.51
CA PHE A 801 -8.50 -20.24 20.84
C PHE A 801 -7.42 -20.96 21.65
N LEU A 802 -7.17 -20.46 22.85
CA LEU A 802 -6.41 -21.20 23.86
C LEU A 802 -7.37 -22.13 24.61
N HIS A 803 -6.88 -23.30 25.00
CA HIS A 803 -7.56 -24.21 25.90
C HIS A 803 -7.13 -23.96 27.36
N PRO A 804 -7.97 -24.31 28.35
CA PRO A 804 -7.55 -24.30 29.75
C PRO A 804 -6.30 -25.17 29.95
N GLY A 805 -5.32 -24.68 30.69
CA GLY A 805 -4.03 -25.33 30.89
C GLY A 805 -2.95 -24.84 29.92
N ASN A 806 -1.96 -25.69 29.68
CA ASN A 806 -0.81 -25.36 28.82
C ASN A 806 -1.17 -25.53 27.34
N ASN A 807 -0.81 -24.53 26.54
CA ASN A 807 -0.93 -24.54 25.09
C ASN A 807 0.47 -24.44 24.50
N LYS A 808 0.85 -25.41 23.67
CA LYS A 808 2.17 -25.47 23.05
C LYS A 808 2.18 -24.59 21.80
N LEU A 809 3.10 -23.63 21.74
CA LEU A 809 3.31 -22.78 20.58
C LEU A 809 4.69 -23.03 19.98
N LEU A 810 4.73 -23.46 18.72
CA LEU A 810 5.95 -23.67 17.96
C LEU A 810 5.97 -22.70 16.78
N ILE A 811 7.05 -21.94 16.63
CA ILE A 811 7.31 -21.10 15.47
C ILE A 811 8.52 -21.62 14.72
N LYS A 812 8.43 -21.65 13.40
CA LYS A 812 9.54 -21.88 12.47
C LYS A 812 9.82 -20.60 11.73
N VAL A 813 11.08 -20.20 11.65
CA VAL A 813 11.52 -18.99 10.93
C VAL A 813 12.67 -19.36 10.01
N THR A 814 12.53 -19.07 8.73
CA THR A 814 13.65 -19.19 7.77
C THR A 814 14.59 -18.01 7.91
N ASN A 815 15.82 -18.15 7.42
CA ASN A 815 16.70 -17.03 7.15
C ASN A 815 17.40 -17.24 5.82
N SER A 816 17.41 -16.23 4.98
CA SER A 816 18.18 -16.17 3.74
C SER A 816 19.44 -15.38 4.02
N VAL A 817 19.27 -14.13 4.46
CA VAL A 817 20.31 -13.12 4.77
C VAL A 817 19.74 -12.13 5.81
N ARG A 818 20.59 -11.36 6.54
CA ARG A 818 20.23 -10.32 7.54
C ARG A 818 20.01 -10.82 8.99
N ASP A 819 19.36 -9.95 9.79
CA ASP A 819 18.65 -10.22 11.04
C ASP A 819 17.82 -11.50 10.92
N TRP A 820 17.77 -12.25 12.01
CA TRP A 820 17.04 -13.50 12.05
C TRP A 820 16.37 -13.63 13.39
N GLY A 821 15.04 -13.60 13.38
CA GLY A 821 14.27 -13.61 14.60
C GLY A 821 12.82 -13.26 14.38
N PHE A 822 12.13 -13.02 15.49
CA PHE A 822 10.71 -12.72 15.45
C PHE A 822 10.24 -12.00 16.71
N TYR A 823 9.17 -11.22 16.58
CA TYR A 823 8.33 -10.79 17.68
C TYR A 823 7.12 -11.71 17.78
N LEU A 824 6.67 -11.99 19.01
CA LEU A 824 5.40 -12.69 19.22
C LEU A 824 4.71 -12.24 20.51
N ARG A 825 3.42 -11.91 20.40
CA ARG A 825 2.58 -11.46 21.51
C ARG A 825 1.23 -12.15 21.49
N VAL A 826 0.67 -12.41 22.68
CA VAL A 826 -0.65 -12.98 22.90
C VAL A 826 -1.55 -11.92 23.52
N THR A 827 -2.52 -11.44 22.74
CA THR A 827 -3.27 -10.22 23.06
C THR A 827 -4.77 -10.38 22.88
N ASP A 828 -5.53 -9.46 23.45
CA ASP A 828 -6.94 -9.26 23.13
C ASP A 828 -7.13 -8.59 21.75
N ASP A 829 -8.37 -8.27 21.39
CA ASP A 829 -8.66 -7.63 20.10
C ASP A 829 -8.13 -6.16 20.02
N ASN A 830 -7.79 -5.53 21.15
CA ASN A 830 -7.18 -4.19 21.24
C ASN A 830 -5.65 -4.22 21.16
N GLY A 831 -5.05 -5.40 21.16
CA GLY A 831 -3.60 -5.58 21.18
C GLY A 831 -2.98 -5.38 22.57
N ASP A 832 -3.75 -5.57 23.64
CA ASP A 832 -3.27 -5.57 25.03
C ASP A 832 -3.14 -7.01 25.56
N GLY A 833 -2.15 -7.23 26.43
CA GLY A 833 -1.89 -8.51 27.06
C GLY A 833 -2.89 -8.88 28.14
N PHE A 834 -3.01 -10.19 28.40
CA PHE A 834 -3.87 -10.71 29.46
C PHE A 834 -3.11 -10.87 30.78
N GLN A 835 -3.67 -10.32 31.86
CA GLN A 835 -3.05 -10.35 33.20
C GLN A 835 -2.96 -11.75 33.82
N ASP A 836 -3.74 -12.71 33.33
CA ASP A 836 -3.86 -14.08 33.82
C ASP A 836 -3.19 -15.14 32.92
N ILE A 837 -2.64 -14.73 31.77
CA ILE A 837 -1.83 -15.62 30.90
C ILE A 837 -0.39 -15.66 31.41
N ARG A 838 0.23 -16.84 31.37
CA ARG A 838 1.63 -17.05 31.75
C ARG A 838 2.39 -17.77 30.64
N PHE A 839 3.68 -17.48 30.51
CA PHE A 839 4.57 -18.09 29.52
C PHE A 839 5.64 -18.92 30.21
N ARG A 840 6.03 -20.04 29.62
CA ARG A 840 7.07 -20.94 30.16
C ARG A 840 7.88 -21.58 29.06
N ALA A 841 9.12 -21.94 29.38
CA ALA A 841 10.05 -22.55 28.45
C ALA A 841 9.93 -24.07 28.32
N ALA A 842 9.24 -24.73 29.25
CA ALA A 842 8.97 -26.16 29.25
C ALA A 842 7.58 -26.46 29.83
N GLU A 843 7.09 -27.68 29.58
CA GLU A 843 5.81 -28.15 30.12
C GLU A 843 5.93 -28.44 31.64
N LEU A 844 4.85 -28.23 32.38
CA LEU A 844 4.77 -28.60 33.81
C LEU A 844 4.99 -30.11 33.98
N GLY A 845 6.06 -30.49 34.68
CA GLY A 845 6.42 -31.90 34.94
C GLY A 845 7.57 -32.44 34.07
N ASP A 846 8.09 -31.64 33.14
CA ASP A 846 9.33 -31.95 32.42
C ASP A 846 10.52 -31.98 33.43
N PRO A 847 11.43 -32.97 33.37
CA PRO A 847 12.64 -33.01 34.21
C PRO A 847 13.43 -31.69 34.21
N ILE A 848 13.39 -30.95 33.09
CA ILE A 848 14.06 -29.66 32.93
C ILE A 848 13.32 -28.52 33.67
N ALA A 849 11.99 -28.62 33.84
CA ALA A 849 11.17 -27.63 34.54
C ALA A 849 11.35 -27.66 36.07
N LEU A 850 11.77 -28.79 36.65
CA LEU A 850 11.99 -28.96 38.10
C LEU A 850 13.15 -28.12 38.65
N HIS A 851 14.05 -27.64 37.81
CA HIS A 851 15.10 -26.69 38.18
C HIS A 851 14.70 -25.22 38.04
N GLU A 852 13.55 -24.93 37.40
CA GLU A 852 13.09 -23.55 37.11
C GLU A 852 12.07 -23.05 38.16
N SER A 853 11.47 -23.93 38.97
CA SER A 853 10.46 -23.58 39.99
C SER A 853 11.03 -22.94 41.28
N ALA A 854 12.30 -22.56 41.31
CA ALA A 854 12.93 -21.94 42.47
C ALA A 854 12.99 -20.40 42.39
N SER A 855 12.54 -19.79 41.29
CA SER A 855 12.58 -18.34 41.06
C SER A 855 11.31 -17.73 40.44
N GLU A 856 10.19 -18.47 40.34
CA GLU A 856 8.86 -17.89 39.99
C GLU A 856 8.16 -17.28 41.22
#